data_AF-A0A838A2K6-F1
#
_entry.id   AF-A0A838A2K6-F1
#
_cell.length_a   1.000
_cell.length_b   1.000
_cell.length_c   1.000
_cell.angle_alpha   90.00
_cell.angle_beta   90.00
_cell.angle_gamma   90.00
#
_symmetry.space_group_name_H-M   'P 1'
#
loop_
_entity.id
_entity.type
_entity.pdbx_description
1 polymer ?
#
loop_
_entity_poly.entity_id
_entity_poly.type
_entity_poly.pdbx_seq_one_letter_code
_entity_poly.pdbx_strand_id
1 'polypeptide(L)'
;MTSTKPAAEPPAPEQSAVTALPGIGARPAARPPITSRWRWVPPFFGWLVGVLAILNFLSSFSPFVRMATRLPREFVDEYLFGWPDSSLSWACVLALLAAALAVRKSIAWWVLLIDLVGRSALNVGGFIEHRDTVELMGLVVHGAFILLLLLARKEFYAKVRRGAIVKAAVVLVSGMAAGTLVAWGLLELFPRTLVPDDRFWWALNRVAGFSIASHRDFDGVPPHFLNWLFGLFGALALITAAIVLFRSQRAVNALTGDDESLIRGLLERYGQDDSLGYFATRRDKAVIFAPNGRAAVTYRVEVGVCLVSADPIGDKSAWSQAISAWLRVCQAYGWAPAVMGASAEGALAYREHGLNALELGDEAILYPRTFSISGPHMATVRQAVNRARRSGLSVRIRRHRELSAEETKQIITNTDLWRDGNTERGFSMALGRLGDSTDGDCLLVEAVDPDGNAVAMLSLVPWGPNGVSLELMRRSRQSPNGTIEFMVTELLTQAEGMGITRVSLNFVMFRSVYADGSRIGAGPVLRLWRSVLMFASRFWQFEQLYRSNVKYQPEWVPRFVCYEDARLIPRIGIASVIAEGFLVLPFGNRAEPRHTGQYSAVPQSIVATGLLHHDGSTPDLLPHEKPQQRVPEQVKVRLGKLAALQERGIDAYPVGSPPSHTVTEALVAADGTEVIISGRLLRIRDYGGVLFAQLRDWSGEVQLLIDDPLLHDEFTATIDLGDLVEASGVMGQSQNGTRSVLVRSWRIIGKCLHPLPDKRKGLIDPEARVRARYLDLAINPEARDQIAARSAIVTSLRSTLLSQGFLEVETPILQQVHGGANARPFLTHINAYNLDLYLRIAPELYLKRLCVGGVERVFELGRAFRNEGVDFSHNPEFTLLEAYQAHADYLVWAKTTQRLIQNAAKAAHGSEVVMRQGEDGKLAPIDISGEWPIIPVHEAVSRALGQPVDSTTEVPALRRLCESVEVQFNPRWDAGHLVLELYERLVEKRTTTPTFYSDFPVSVSPLTRPHRSTPGLAERWDLVAWGVELGTAYTELTDPVEQRRRLYEQSLLAAGGDAEAMELDEDFLRAMEYAMAPTGGMGMGVDRVVMLITGRSIRETLPFPLAKPR
;
A
#
# COMPACT_ATOMS: atom_id res chain seq x y z
N MET A 1 -48.77 -10.13 10.07
CA MET A 1 -49.13 -9.37 8.84
C MET A 1 -48.03 -8.34 8.57
N THR A 2 -47.43 -8.40 7.38
CA THR A 2 -46.91 -7.27 6.57
C THR A 2 -46.30 -6.00 7.23
N SER A 3 -45.02 -5.76 6.92
CA SER A 3 -44.47 -4.53 6.27
C SER A 3 -43.49 -3.61 7.04
N THR A 4 -42.58 -3.02 6.24
CA THR A 4 -41.73 -1.81 6.43
C THR A 4 -40.35 -1.86 7.13
N LYS A 5 -39.33 -1.38 6.37
CA LYS A 5 -37.98 -0.83 6.73
C LYS A 5 -38.12 0.52 7.50
N PRO A 6 -37.10 1.10 8.19
CA PRO A 6 -35.65 1.19 7.87
C PRO A 6 -34.74 0.79 9.07
N ALA A 7 -33.44 1.11 9.22
CA ALA A 7 -32.46 2.00 8.55
C ALA A 7 -31.01 1.43 8.57
N ALA A 8 -29.96 2.22 8.30
CA ALA A 8 -28.55 1.77 8.29
C ALA A 8 -27.50 2.88 8.56
N GLU A 9 -26.46 2.55 9.35
CA GLU A 9 -25.07 3.09 9.41
C GLU A 9 -24.34 2.45 10.63
N PRO A 10 -22.98 2.48 10.76
CA PRO A 10 -21.89 2.55 9.76
C PRO A 10 -20.77 1.48 10.01
N PRO A 11 -19.82 1.25 9.08
CA PRO A 11 -18.61 0.44 9.32
C PRO A 11 -17.35 1.26 9.68
N ALA A 12 -16.37 0.60 10.33
CA ALA A 12 -15.08 1.12 10.76
C ALA A 12 -13.91 0.26 10.17
N PRO A 13 -12.63 0.71 10.19
CA PRO A 13 -11.68 0.46 9.09
C PRO A 13 -10.67 -0.68 9.29
N GLU A 14 -10.05 -1.14 8.19
CA GLU A 14 -8.90 -2.06 8.14
C GLU A 14 -7.64 -1.40 7.56
N GLN A 15 -6.45 -1.87 7.96
CA GLN A 15 -5.15 -1.52 7.37
C GLN A 15 -4.64 -2.60 6.40
N SER A 16 -3.80 -2.18 5.45
CA SER A 16 -3.54 -2.89 4.18
C SER A 16 -2.08 -3.25 3.94
N ALA A 17 -1.81 -4.45 3.41
CA ALA A 17 -0.56 -4.81 2.74
C ALA A 17 -0.81 -4.98 1.23
N VAL A 18 0.09 -4.46 0.39
CA VAL A 18 -0.19 -4.21 -1.04
C VAL A 18 -0.11 -5.51 -1.86
N THR A 19 -1.27 -6.05 -2.22
CA THR A 19 -1.42 -7.06 -3.28
C THR A 19 -1.94 -6.42 -4.57
N ALA A 20 -1.69 -7.04 -5.73
CA ALA A 20 -2.05 -6.49 -7.04
C ALA A 20 -3.54 -6.10 -7.13
N LEU A 21 -3.81 -4.87 -7.57
CA LEU A 21 -5.15 -4.30 -7.66
C LEU A 21 -6.03 -5.06 -8.67
N PRO A 22 -7.19 -5.62 -8.28
CA PRO A 22 -8.13 -6.18 -9.22
C PRO A 22 -8.78 -5.09 -10.08
N GLY A 23 -8.85 -5.31 -11.39
CA GLY A 23 -9.80 -4.69 -12.32
C GLY A 23 -9.93 -3.15 -12.25
N ILE A 24 -9.14 -2.44 -13.07
CA ILE A 24 -9.34 -1.01 -13.36
C ILE A 24 -10.73 -0.80 -13.98
N GLY A 25 -11.74 -0.43 -13.17
CA GLY A 25 -13.11 -0.26 -13.66
C GLY A 25 -14.14 0.23 -12.63
N ALA A 26 -13.95 -0.03 -11.33
CA ALA A 26 -14.90 0.40 -10.30
C ALA A 26 -14.70 1.87 -9.90
N ARG A 27 -15.64 2.75 -10.26
CA ARG A 27 -15.72 4.12 -9.72
C ARG A 27 -16.13 4.07 -8.23
N PRO A 28 -15.40 4.69 -7.29
CA PRO A 28 -15.88 4.85 -5.93
C PRO A 28 -17.11 5.79 -5.89
N ALA A 29 -17.95 5.61 -4.88
CA ALA A 29 -19.13 6.46 -4.67
C ALA A 29 -18.70 7.91 -4.40
N ALA A 30 -18.85 8.77 -5.40
CA ALA A 30 -18.54 10.18 -5.27
C ALA A 30 -19.42 10.83 -4.19
N ARG A 31 -18.80 11.43 -3.17
CA ARG A 31 -19.46 12.55 -2.48
C ARG A 31 -19.92 13.52 -3.57
N PRO A 32 -21.20 13.93 -3.59
CA PRO A 32 -21.66 14.86 -4.61
C PRO A 32 -20.79 16.12 -4.49
N PRO A 33 -20.11 16.56 -5.56
CA PRO A 33 -19.62 17.92 -5.59
C PRO A 33 -20.83 18.81 -5.35
N ILE A 34 -20.64 20.01 -4.80
CA ILE A 34 -21.69 21.03 -4.80
C ILE A 34 -21.89 21.45 -6.26
N THR A 35 -22.65 20.66 -7.01
CA THR A 35 -22.85 20.75 -8.45
C THR A 35 -23.88 21.83 -8.73
N SER A 36 -23.41 23.08 -8.62
CA SER A 36 -24.08 24.19 -9.27
C SER A 36 -24.39 23.82 -10.72
N ARG A 37 -25.68 23.91 -11.09
CA ARG A 37 -26.19 23.67 -12.46
C ARG A 37 -25.48 24.51 -13.53
N TRP A 38 -24.75 25.55 -13.13
CA TRP A 38 -24.02 26.47 -13.99
C TRP A 38 -22.53 26.09 -14.19
N ARG A 39 -22.04 24.96 -13.61
CA ARG A 39 -20.61 24.58 -13.65
C ARG A 39 -20.02 24.45 -15.08
N TRP A 40 -20.87 24.28 -16.11
CA TRP A 40 -20.50 24.24 -17.52
C TRP A 40 -20.34 25.62 -18.20
N VAL A 41 -20.83 26.70 -17.58
CA VAL A 41 -20.88 28.04 -18.20
C VAL A 41 -19.48 28.66 -18.40
N PRO A 42 -18.54 28.62 -17.42
CA PRO A 42 -17.18 29.11 -17.65
C PRO A 42 -16.41 28.42 -18.80
N PRO A 43 -16.37 27.07 -18.92
CA PRO A 43 -15.72 26.43 -20.06
C PRO A 43 -16.47 26.63 -21.39
N PHE A 44 -17.79 26.82 -21.38
CA PHE A 44 -18.53 27.19 -22.61
C PHE A 44 -18.09 28.56 -23.14
N PHE A 45 -18.10 29.61 -22.32
CA PHE A 45 -17.63 30.93 -22.76
C PHE A 45 -16.13 30.95 -23.06
N GLY A 46 -15.32 30.21 -22.31
CA GLY A 46 -13.90 30.02 -22.61
C GLY A 46 -13.66 29.35 -23.97
N TRP A 47 -14.47 28.35 -24.33
CA TRP A 47 -14.42 27.71 -25.65
C TRP A 47 -14.91 28.65 -26.76
N LEU A 48 -16.04 29.33 -26.57
CA LEU A 48 -16.61 30.28 -27.55
C LEU A 48 -15.62 31.40 -27.91
N VAL A 49 -15.07 32.09 -26.91
CA VAL A 49 -14.06 33.13 -27.12
C VAL A 49 -12.75 32.55 -27.67
N GLY A 50 -12.40 31.31 -27.31
CA GLY A 50 -11.24 30.60 -27.85
C GLY A 50 -11.36 30.27 -29.33
N VAL A 51 -12.54 29.86 -29.80
CA VAL A 51 -12.83 29.64 -31.23
C VAL A 51 -12.73 30.96 -31.99
N LEU A 52 -13.29 32.06 -31.47
CA LEU A 52 -13.14 33.39 -32.07
C LEU A 52 -11.66 33.84 -32.14
N ALA A 53 -10.87 33.59 -31.10
CA ALA A 53 -9.43 33.88 -31.09
C ALA A 53 -8.68 33.11 -32.20
N ILE A 54 -8.98 31.82 -32.37
CA ILE A 54 -8.37 30.96 -33.40
C ILE A 54 -8.79 31.40 -34.81
N LEU A 55 -10.08 31.68 -35.03
CA LEU A 55 -10.59 32.15 -36.32
C LEU A 55 -10.01 33.52 -36.70
N ASN A 56 -9.90 34.44 -35.74
CA ASN A 56 -9.23 35.73 -35.95
C ASN A 56 -7.75 35.52 -36.33
N PHE A 57 -6.99 34.73 -35.57
CA PHE A 57 -5.60 34.38 -35.87
C PHE A 57 -5.45 33.77 -37.28
N LEU A 58 -6.25 32.76 -37.64
CA LEU A 58 -6.18 32.14 -38.98
C LEU A 58 -6.54 33.13 -40.10
N SER A 59 -7.52 34.02 -39.88
CA SER A 59 -7.89 35.06 -40.83
C SER A 59 -6.79 36.12 -41.03
N SER A 60 -5.93 36.36 -40.02
CA SER A 60 -4.79 37.27 -40.16
C SER A 60 -3.67 36.71 -41.04
N PHE A 61 -3.50 35.37 -41.09
CA PHE A 61 -2.46 34.71 -41.89
C PHE A 61 -2.92 34.23 -43.27
N SER A 62 -4.17 33.81 -43.43
CA SER A 62 -4.66 33.18 -44.67
C SER A 62 -5.70 34.05 -45.39
N PRO A 63 -5.40 34.57 -46.60
CA PRO A 63 -6.38 35.23 -47.46
C PRO A 63 -7.56 34.33 -47.81
N PHE A 64 -7.32 33.02 -47.96
CA PHE A 64 -8.36 32.02 -48.24
C PHE A 64 -9.34 31.88 -47.06
N VAL A 65 -8.83 31.76 -45.82
CA VAL A 65 -9.69 31.73 -44.62
C VAL A 65 -10.47 33.03 -44.51
N ARG A 66 -9.81 34.18 -44.71
CA ARG A 66 -10.45 35.51 -44.66
C ARG A 66 -11.59 35.65 -45.67
N MET A 67 -11.44 35.10 -46.87
CA MET A 67 -12.49 35.07 -47.90
C MET A 67 -13.62 34.10 -47.53
N ALA A 68 -13.28 32.89 -47.07
CA ALA A 68 -14.25 31.85 -46.70
C ALA A 68 -15.09 32.22 -45.47
N THR A 69 -14.52 32.95 -44.50
CA THR A 69 -15.24 33.40 -43.30
C THR A 69 -15.86 34.79 -43.45
N ARG A 70 -15.78 35.44 -44.62
CA ARG A 70 -16.09 36.87 -44.77
C ARG A 70 -17.49 37.25 -44.25
N LEU A 71 -18.54 36.63 -44.80
CA LEU A 71 -19.94 36.88 -44.42
C LEU A 71 -20.23 36.59 -42.93
N PRO A 72 -19.92 35.39 -42.38
CA PRO A 72 -20.18 35.13 -40.96
C PRO A 72 -19.29 35.96 -40.02
N ARG A 73 -18.12 36.43 -40.49
CA ARG A 73 -17.26 37.35 -39.72
C ARG A 73 -17.84 38.75 -39.66
N GLU A 74 -18.22 39.32 -40.80
CA GLU A 74 -18.82 40.67 -40.87
C GLU A 74 -20.07 40.70 -39.96
N PHE A 75 -20.93 39.67 -40.05
CA PHE A 75 -22.07 39.49 -39.15
C PHE A 75 -21.69 39.39 -37.65
N VAL A 76 -20.62 38.66 -37.31
CA VAL A 76 -20.19 38.53 -35.90
C VAL A 76 -19.56 39.83 -35.39
N ASP A 77 -18.66 40.47 -36.14
CA ASP A 77 -17.95 41.69 -35.75
C ASP A 77 -18.91 42.87 -35.53
N GLU A 78 -19.91 43.00 -36.40
CA GLU A 78 -20.89 44.08 -36.38
C GLU A 78 -21.91 43.86 -35.24
N TYR A 79 -22.53 42.68 -35.14
CA TYR A 79 -23.70 42.48 -34.27
C TYR A 79 -23.49 41.65 -32.99
N LEU A 80 -22.46 40.80 -32.90
CA LEU A 80 -22.35 39.78 -31.84
C LEU A 80 -21.10 39.89 -30.94
N PHE A 81 -19.91 40.02 -31.52
CA PHE A 81 -18.64 40.02 -30.79
C PHE A 81 -17.54 40.63 -31.66
N GLY A 82 -16.76 41.58 -31.12
CA GLY A 82 -15.71 42.24 -31.90
C GLY A 82 -14.73 41.24 -32.54
N TRP A 83 -14.73 41.18 -33.87
CA TRP A 83 -13.84 40.40 -34.72
C TRP A 83 -13.24 41.31 -35.82
N PRO A 84 -12.50 42.37 -35.44
CA PRO A 84 -11.96 43.36 -36.36
C PRO A 84 -11.00 42.77 -37.40
N ASP A 85 -10.94 43.44 -38.54
CA ASP A 85 -10.26 42.95 -39.74
C ASP A 85 -8.74 42.77 -39.54
N SER A 86 -8.33 41.52 -39.30
CA SER A 86 -6.93 41.06 -39.19
C SER A 86 -6.07 41.70 -38.11
N SER A 87 -6.59 41.75 -36.87
CA SER A 87 -5.85 42.22 -35.70
C SER A 87 -5.23 41.05 -34.91
N LEU A 88 -3.93 40.81 -35.09
CA LEU A 88 -3.18 39.77 -34.36
C LEU A 88 -3.07 40.09 -32.86
N SER A 89 -2.98 41.38 -32.50
CA SER A 89 -3.03 41.84 -31.12
C SER A 89 -4.38 41.54 -30.47
N TRP A 90 -5.50 41.76 -31.17
CA TRP A 90 -6.83 41.38 -30.69
C TRP A 90 -7.02 39.87 -30.57
N ALA A 91 -6.49 39.07 -31.50
CA ALA A 91 -6.49 37.61 -31.38
C ALA A 91 -5.78 37.15 -30.09
N CYS A 92 -4.70 37.82 -29.69
CA CYS A 92 -4.04 37.59 -28.39
C CYS A 92 -4.88 38.05 -27.19
N VAL A 93 -5.60 39.17 -27.26
CA VAL A 93 -6.56 39.59 -26.21
C VAL A 93 -7.65 38.53 -26.01
N LEU A 94 -8.28 38.07 -27.10
CA LEU A 94 -9.30 37.03 -27.06
C LEU A 94 -8.74 35.71 -26.50
N ALA A 95 -7.54 35.29 -26.90
CA ALA A 95 -6.90 34.08 -26.38
C ALA A 95 -6.62 34.16 -24.86
N LEU A 96 -6.16 35.32 -24.37
CA LEU A 96 -5.95 35.56 -22.94
C LEU A 96 -7.27 35.58 -22.16
N LEU A 97 -8.32 36.18 -22.73
CA LEU A 97 -9.67 36.22 -22.14
C LEU A 97 -10.28 34.80 -22.07
N ALA A 98 -10.22 34.05 -23.17
CA ALA A 98 -10.66 32.65 -23.25
C ALA A 98 -9.99 31.76 -22.18
N ALA A 99 -8.66 31.85 -22.06
CA ALA A 99 -7.90 31.12 -21.06
C ALA A 99 -8.28 31.53 -19.62
N ALA A 100 -8.55 32.82 -19.38
CA ALA A 100 -8.95 33.31 -18.07
C ALA A 100 -10.40 32.93 -17.69
N LEU A 101 -11.32 32.86 -18.66
CA LEU A 101 -12.69 32.36 -18.50
C LEU A 101 -12.70 30.85 -18.21
N ALA A 102 -11.92 30.06 -18.95
CA ALA A 102 -11.77 28.62 -18.73
C ALA A 102 -11.21 28.30 -17.33
N VAL A 103 -10.37 29.18 -16.78
CA VAL A 103 -9.80 29.11 -15.41
C VAL A 103 -10.68 29.87 -14.38
N ARG A 104 -11.94 30.20 -14.73
CA ARG A 104 -12.96 30.75 -13.81
C ARG A 104 -12.60 32.06 -13.12
N LYS A 105 -11.76 32.91 -13.73
CA LYS A 105 -11.32 34.16 -13.12
C LYS A 105 -12.43 35.20 -13.09
N SER A 106 -12.69 35.80 -11.91
CA SER A 106 -13.68 36.85 -11.72
C SER A 106 -13.45 38.10 -12.58
N ILE A 107 -12.18 38.43 -12.86
CA ILE A 107 -11.82 39.57 -13.74
C ILE A 107 -12.22 39.29 -15.19
N ALA A 108 -12.07 38.05 -15.67
CA ALA A 108 -12.43 37.68 -17.03
C ALA A 108 -13.94 37.73 -17.26
N TRP A 109 -14.72 37.36 -16.24
CA TRP A 109 -16.16 37.55 -16.21
C TRP A 109 -16.55 39.03 -16.33
N TRP A 110 -15.89 39.93 -15.58
CA TRP A 110 -16.13 41.37 -15.70
C TRP A 110 -15.77 41.93 -17.08
N VAL A 111 -14.61 41.56 -17.64
CA VAL A 111 -14.19 42.02 -18.97
C VAL A 111 -15.19 41.58 -20.05
N LEU A 112 -15.60 40.30 -20.04
CA LEU A 112 -16.59 39.78 -20.98
C LEU A 112 -17.98 40.44 -20.79
N LEU A 113 -18.40 40.66 -19.54
CA LEU A 113 -19.68 41.31 -19.25
C LEU A 113 -19.70 42.77 -19.71
N ILE A 114 -18.62 43.52 -19.50
CA ILE A 114 -18.49 44.92 -19.93
C ILE A 114 -18.49 45.00 -21.46
N ASP A 115 -17.77 44.12 -22.16
CA ASP A 115 -17.77 44.06 -23.63
C ASP A 115 -19.18 43.77 -24.19
N LEU A 116 -19.86 42.73 -23.68
CA LEU A 116 -21.23 42.39 -24.10
C LEU A 116 -22.24 43.50 -23.80
N VAL A 117 -22.13 44.19 -22.66
CA VAL A 117 -22.99 45.33 -22.32
C VAL A 117 -22.69 46.54 -23.21
N GLY A 118 -21.42 46.82 -23.52
CA GLY A 118 -21.03 47.88 -24.45
C GLY A 118 -21.54 47.61 -25.87
N ARG A 119 -21.39 46.38 -26.36
CA ARG A 119 -21.94 45.94 -27.65
C ARG A 119 -23.46 45.97 -27.69
N SER A 120 -24.12 45.61 -26.58
CA SER A 120 -25.58 45.79 -26.45
C SER A 120 -25.99 47.25 -26.59
N ALA A 121 -25.25 48.18 -25.96
CA ALA A 121 -25.56 49.62 -26.05
C ALA A 121 -25.38 50.17 -27.47
N LEU A 122 -24.37 49.71 -28.22
CA LEU A 122 -24.19 50.05 -29.64
C LEU A 122 -25.35 49.53 -30.50
N ASN A 123 -25.73 48.25 -30.33
CA ASN A 123 -26.88 47.66 -31.04
C ASN A 123 -28.21 48.35 -30.69
N VAL A 124 -28.40 48.87 -29.46
CA VAL A 124 -29.57 49.70 -29.11
C VAL A 124 -29.55 51.03 -29.88
N GLY A 125 -28.39 51.69 -29.95
CA GLY A 125 -28.24 52.95 -30.69
C GLY A 125 -28.55 52.78 -32.17
N GLY A 126 -27.93 51.78 -32.80
CA GLY A 126 -28.17 51.43 -34.19
C GLY A 126 -29.64 51.09 -34.46
N PHE A 127 -30.27 50.25 -33.63
CA PHE A 127 -31.69 49.88 -33.78
C PHE A 127 -32.65 51.06 -33.65
N ILE A 128 -32.33 52.06 -32.81
CA ILE A 128 -33.14 53.28 -32.68
C ILE A 128 -33.07 54.11 -33.97
N GLU A 129 -31.90 54.17 -34.61
CA GLU A 129 -31.61 54.99 -35.79
C GLU A 129 -32.03 54.32 -37.11
N HIS A 130 -31.69 53.04 -37.31
CA HIS A 130 -31.83 52.31 -38.57
C HIS A 130 -32.96 51.26 -38.58
N ARG A 131 -33.48 50.87 -37.40
CA ARG A 131 -34.57 49.88 -37.23
C ARG A 131 -34.27 48.49 -37.81
N ASP A 132 -33.00 48.06 -37.84
CA ASP A 132 -32.65 46.77 -38.45
C ASP A 132 -33.06 45.58 -37.55
N THR A 133 -33.72 44.60 -38.17
CA THR A 133 -34.00 43.29 -37.58
C THR A 133 -32.75 42.54 -37.11
N VAL A 134 -31.59 42.75 -37.73
CA VAL A 134 -30.33 42.07 -37.37
C VAL A 134 -29.78 42.60 -36.03
N GLU A 135 -29.85 43.90 -35.78
CA GLU A 135 -29.46 44.53 -34.51
C GLU A 135 -30.33 44.01 -33.36
N LEU A 136 -31.64 43.84 -33.61
CA LEU A 136 -32.57 43.24 -32.67
C LEU A 136 -32.22 41.77 -32.35
N MET A 137 -31.78 40.99 -33.33
CA MET A 137 -31.28 39.63 -33.09
C MET A 137 -29.99 39.64 -32.25
N GLY A 138 -29.07 40.57 -32.50
CA GLY A 138 -27.87 40.79 -31.69
C GLY A 138 -28.21 41.07 -30.22
N LEU A 139 -29.16 41.99 -29.97
CA LEU A 139 -29.65 42.32 -28.62
C LEU A 139 -30.23 41.11 -27.87
N VAL A 140 -30.98 40.24 -28.55
CA VAL A 140 -31.53 39.01 -27.94
C VAL A 140 -30.42 38.04 -27.53
N VAL A 141 -29.40 37.86 -28.39
CA VAL A 141 -28.25 36.99 -28.09
C VAL A 141 -27.40 37.56 -26.95
N HIS A 142 -27.12 38.86 -26.96
CA HIS A 142 -26.40 39.53 -25.86
C HIS A 142 -27.18 39.44 -24.55
N GLY A 143 -28.48 39.70 -24.56
CA GLY A 143 -29.34 39.58 -23.38
C GLY A 143 -29.32 38.17 -22.77
N ALA A 144 -29.36 37.13 -23.62
CA ALA A 144 -29.24 35.74 -23.18
C ALA A 144 -27.86 35.42 -22.58
N PHE A 145 -26.77 35.90 -23.20
CA PHE A 145 -25.42 35.69 -22.68
C PHE A 145 -25.15 36.44 -21.38
N ILE A 146 -25.61 37.71 -21.27
CA ILE A 146 -25.53 38.52 -20.06
C ILE A 146 -26.30 37.85 -18.92
N LEU A 147 -27.54 37.39 -19.17
CA LEU A 147 -28.33 36.66 -18.18
C LEU A 147 -27.63 35.37 -17.71
N LEU A 148 -27.09 34.58 -18.64
CA LEU A 148 -26.35 33.35 -18.32
C LEU A 148 -25.10 33.63 -17.49
N LEU A 149 -24.33 34.69 -17.82
CA LEU A 149 -23.17 35.13 -17.06
C LEU A 149 -23.54 35.63 -15.65
N LEU A 150 -24.64 36.36 -15.50
CA LEU A 150 -25.13 36.83 -14.20
C LEU A 150 -25.58 35.66 -13.31
N LEU A 151 -26.34 34.71 -13.86
CA LEU A 151 -26.77 33.49 -13.16
C LEU A 151 -25.58 32.61 -12.75
N ALA A 152 -24.55 32.54 -13.60
CA ALA A 152 -23.30 31.81 -13.34
C ALA A 152 -22.25 32.61 -12.55
N ARG A 153 -22.53 33.82 -12.04
CA ARG A 153 -21.54 34.68 -11.35
C ARG A 153 -20.77 33.96 -10.24
N LYS A 154 -21.42 33.06 -9.49
CA LYS A 154 -20.78 32.27 -8.42
C LYS A 154 -19.77 31.23 -8.91
N GLU A 155 -19.78 30.87 -10.20
CA GLU A 155 -18.82 29.95 -10.81
C GLU A 155 -17.46 30.58 -11.11
N PHE A 156 -17.41 31.91 -11.23
CA PHE A 156 -16.20 32.68 -11.52
C PHE A 156 -15.50 33.13 -10.22
N TYR A 157 -15.27 32.17 -9.32
CA TYR A 157 -14.73 32.39 -7.98
C TYR A 157 -13.20 32.55 -7.93
N ALA A 158 -12.47 32.20 -8.99
CA ALA A 158 -11.01 32.11 -8.93
C ALA A 158 -10.39 33.50 -8.77
N LYS A 159 -9.70 33.70 -7.64
CA LYS A 159 -9.08 34.99 -7.29
C LYS A 159 -7.82 35.21 -8.11
N VAL A 160 -7.64 36.44 -8.62
CA VAL A 160 -6.35 36.89 -9.14
C VAL A 160 -5.54 37.46 -7.98
N ARG A 161 -4.43 36.81 -7.63
CA ARG A 161 -3.50 37.32 -6.59
C ARG A 161 -2.91 38.66 -7.08
N ARG A 162 -2.81 39.65 -6.20
CA ARG A 162 -2.21 40.97 -6.49
C ARG A 162 -0.69 40.82 -6.73
N GLY A 163 -0.32 40.40 -7.94
CA GLY A 163 1.08 40.31 -8.38
C GLY A 163 1.63 41.66 -8.82
N ALA A 164 2.70 41.66 -9.61
CA ALA A 164 3.32 42.87 -10.14
C ALA A 164 2.51 43.52 -11.29
N ILE A 165 1.22 43.80 -11.05
CA ILE A 165 0.28 44.41 -11.99
C ILE A 165 0.86 45.73 -12.53
N VAL A 166 1.45 46.55 -11.64
CA VAL A 166 2.12 47.81 -12.04
C VAL A 166 3.29 47.54 -13.00
N LYS A 167 4.15 46.56 -12.73
CA LYS A 167 5.27 46.23 -13.63
C LYS A 167 4.79 45.67 -14.97
N ALA A 168 3.77 44.83 -14.95
CA ALA A 168 3.15 44.31 -16.18
C ALA A 168 2.47 45.41 -17.00
N ALA A 169 1.78 46.36 -16.36
CA ALA A 169 1.18 47.52 -17.02
C ALA A 169 2.23 48.47 -17.60
N VAL A 170 3.32 48.76 -16.87
CA VAL A 170 4.45 49.55 -17.38
C VAL A 170 5.09 48.87 -18.59
N VAL A 171 5.31 47.55 -18.55
CA VAL A 171 5.85 46.77 -19.69
C VAL A 171 4.88 46.75 -20.88
N LEU A 172 3.57 46.68 -20.64
CA LEU A 172 2.57 46.74 -21.69
C LEU A 172 2.57 48.10 -22.39
N VAL A 173 2.50 49.19 -21.61
CA VAL A 173 2.46 50.56 -22.11
C VAL A 173 3.77 50.92 -22.82
N SER A 174 4.94 50.59 -22.25
CA SER A 174 6.22 50.87 -22.91
C SER A 174 6.44 50.03 -24.16
N GLY A 175 6.03 48.75 -24.15
CA GLY A 175 6.06 47.88 -25.32
C GLY A 175 5.14 48.36 -26.45
N MET A 176 3.93 48.82 -26.12
CA MET A 176 2.98 49.41 -27.08
C MET A 176 3.47 50.75 -27.63
N ALA A 177 4.03 51.62 -26.79
CA ALA A 177 4.60 52.89 -27.23
C ALA A 177 5.80 52.67 -28.17
N ALA A 178 6.75 51.81 -27.80
CA ALA A 178 7.89 51.47 -28.66
C ALA A 178 7.45 50.82 -29.98
N GLY A 179 6.51 49.86 -29.93
CA GLY A 179 5.94 49.24 -31.13
C GLY A 179 5.22 50.25 -32.04
N THR A 180 4.54 51.24 -31.46
CA THR A 180 3.86 52.32 -32.21
C THR A 180 4.86 53.23 -32.90
N LEU A 181 5.94 53.64 -32.23
CA LEU A 181 6.98 54.47 -32.82
C LEU A 181 7.71 53.75 -33.98
N VAL A 182 8.01 52.47 -33.82
CA VAL A 182 8.60 51.64 -34.90
C VAL A 182 7.61 51.46 -36.06
N ALA A 183 6.33 51.22 -35.77
CA ALA A 183 5.28 51.12 -36.79
C ALA A 183 5.10 52.43 -37.56
N TRP A 184 5.11 53.58 -36.88
CA TRP A 184 5.04 54.90 -37.51
C TRP A 184 6.25 55.16 -38.41
N GLY A 185 7.48 54.89 -37.94
CA GLY A 185 8.69 55.02 -38.77
C GLY A 185 8.66 54.12 -40.02
N LEU A 186 8.09 52.91 -39.92
CA LEU A 186 7.87 52.03 -41.08
C LEU A 186 6.80 52.56 -42.04
N LEU A 187 5.78 53.28 -41.55
CA LEU A 187 4.80 53.96 -42.39
C LEU A 187 5.38 55.19 -43.11
N GLU A 188 6.33 55.91 -42.50
CA GLU A 188 7.03 57.00 -43.21
C GLU A 188 7.92 56.47 -44.34
N LEU A 189 8.55 55.30 -44.15
CA LEU A 189 9.39 54.66 -45.17
C LEU A 189 8.57 53.96 -46.28
N PHE A 190 7.38 53.46 -45.96
CA PHE A 190 6.55 52.68 -46.90
C PHE A 190 5.04 53.07 -46.86
N PRO A 191 4.67 54.34 -47.08
CA PRO A 191 3.30 54.83 -46.87
C PRO A 191 2.27 54.34 -47.89
N ARG A 192 2.72 53.97 -49.10
CA ARG A 192 1.87 53.65 -50.27
C ARG A 192 0.88 54.77 -50.61
N THR A 193 -0.36 54.73 -50.11
CA THR A 193 -1.38 55.78 -50.34
C THR A 193 -1.84 56.47 -49.06
N LEU A 194 -1.27 56.16 -47.89
CA LEU A 194 -1.68 56.72 -46.60
C LEU A 194 -1.20 58.18 -46.42
N VAL A 195 -2.15 59.08 -46.17
CA VAL A 195 -1.92 60.52 -45.92
C VAL A 195 -1.02 60.73 -44.68
N PRO A 196 -0.07 61.69 -44.68
CA PRO A 196 0.87 61.90 -43.56
C PRO A 196 0.22 62.02 -42.18
N ASP A 197 -0.85 62.81 -42.06
CA ASP A 197 -1.50 63.12 -40.78
C ASP A 197 -2.10 61.87 -40.10
N ASP A 198 -2.50 60.87 -40.89
CA ASP A 198 -3.07 59.61 -40.42
C ASP A 198 -2.03 58.54 -40.06
N ARG A 199 -0.75 58.69 -40.45
CA ARG A 199 0.27 57.63 -40.28
C ARG A 199 0.50 57.26 -38.82
N PHE A 200 0.62 58.27 -37.95
CA PHE A 200 0.79 58.03 -36.51
C PHE A 200 -0.45 57.39 -35.89
N TRP A 201 -1.64 57.90 -36.20
CA TRP A 201 -2.90 57.40 -35.65
C TRP A 201 -3.23 55.99 -36.13
N TRP A 202 -2.91 55.64 -37.39
CA TRP A 202 -3.01 54.29 -37.91
C TRP A 202 -2.05 53.33 -37.18
N ALA A 203 -0.78 53.71 -36.99
CA ALA A 203 0.19 52.93 -36.23
C ALA A 203 -0.30 52.68 -34.79
N LEU A 204 -0.78 53.73 -34.11
CA LEU A 204 -1.31 53.64 -32.75
C LEU A 204 -2.55 52.74 -32.68
N ASN A 205 -3.51 52.87 -33.60
CA ASN A 205 -4.70 52.04 -33.68
C ASN A 205 -4.34 50.55 -33.87
N ARG A 206 -3.36 50.23 -34.72
CA ARG A 206 -2.99 48.82 -35.03
C ARG A 206 -2.14 48.17 -33.95
N VAL A 207 -1.26 48.91 -33.27
CA VAL A 207 -0.39 48.38 -32.20
C VAL A 207 -1.08 48.40 -30.84
N ALA A 208 -1.68 49.53 -30.45
CA ALA A 208 -2.18 49.79 -29.09
C ALA A 208 -3.72 49.90 -29.01
N GLY A 209 -4.37 50.44 -30.04
CA GLY A 209 -5.82 50.56 -30.14
C GLY A 209 -6.55 49.28 -30.60
N PHE A 210 -5.83 48.16 -30.71
CA PHE A 210 -6.33 46.82 -31.09
C PHE A 210 -7.12 46.73 -32.41
N SER A 211 -7.06 47.74 -33.29
CA SER A 211 -7.94 47.91 -34.47
C SER A 211 -9.41 48.19 -34.12
N ILE A 212 -9.67 48.98 -33.07
CA ILE A 212 -11.03 49.44 -32.71
C ILE A 212 -11.57 50.43 -33.76
N ALA A 213 -10.73 51.33 -34.29
CA ALA A 213 -11.11 52.16 -35.43
C ALA A 213 -10.94 51.37 -36.74
N SER A 214 -11.93 51.50 -37.62
CA SER A 214 -12.05 50.74 -38.87
C SER A 214 -11.05 51.21 -39.93
N HIS A 215 -11.00 50.49 -41.06
CA HIS A 215 -10.24 50.95 -42.24
C HIS A 215 -10.90 52.13 -42.98
N ARG A 216 -12.13 52.52 -42.62
CA ARG A 216 -12.87 53.63 -43.26
C ARG A 216 -12.64 54.98 -42.58
N ASP A 217 -12.02 54.98 -41.41
CA ASP A 217 -11.82 56.16 -40.56
C ASP A 217 -10.48 56.88 -40.82
N PHE A 218 -9.79 56.53 -41.91
CA PHE A 218 -8.46 57.02 -42.29
C PHE A 218 -8.32 57.09 -43.83
N ASP A 219 -7.65 58.11 -44.34
CA ASP A 219 -7.49 58.33 -45.78
C ASP A 219 -6.24 57.61 -46.34
N GLY A 220 -6.48 56.45 -46.96
CA GLY A 220 -5.49 55.68 -47.71
C GLY A 220 -5.19 54.30 -47.10
N VAL A 221 -4.32 53.53 -47.77
CA VAL A 221 -4.07 52.12 -47.40
C VAL A 221 -2.58 51.79 -47.47
N PRO A 222 -1.93 51.42 -46.33
CA PRO A 222 -0.54 50.97 -46.33
C PRO A 222 -0.39 49.56 -46.94
N PRO A 223 0.84 49.11 -47.24
CA PRO A 223 1.10 47.73 -47.65
C PRO A 223 0.52 46.70 -46.67
N HIS A 224 -0.22 45.69 -47.19
CA HIS A 224 -0.98 44.76 -46.35
C HIS A 224 -0.13 43.98 -45.32
N PHE A 225 1.15 43.75 -45.60
CA PHE A 225 2.06 43.08 -44.66
C PHE A 225 2.37 43.91 -43.41
N LEU A 226 2.32 45.24 -43.49
CA LEU A 226 2.58 46.13 -42.35
C LEU A 226 1.46 46.03 -41.31
N ASN A 227 0.19 45.88 -41.73
CA ASN A 227 -0.92 45.70 -40.78
C ASN A 227 -0.74 44.44 -39.92
N TRP A 228 -0.26 43.33 -40.51
CA TRP A 228 0.10 42.12 -39.77
C TRP A 228 1.28 42.34 -38.83
N LEU A 229 2.33 43.03 -39.29
CA LEU A 229 3.52 43.35 -38.50
C LEU A 229 3.23 44.25 -37.29
N PHE A 230 2.33 45.25 -37.44
CA PHE A 230 1.93 46.13 -36.35
C PHE A 230 1.06 45.40 -35.33
N GLY A 231 0.15 44.54 -35.80
CA GLY A 231 -0.58 43.61 -34.93
C GLY A 231 0.35 42.67 -34.15
N LEU A 232 1.47 42.24 -34.76
CA LEU A 232 2.51 41.44 -34.10
C LEU A 232 3.21 42.22 -32.97
N PHE A 233 3.53 43.50 -33.15
CA PHE A 233 4.11 44.32 -32.08
C PHE A 233 3.17 44.44 -30.87
N GLY A 234 1.87 44.70 -31.10
CA GLY A 234 0.86 44.73 -30.04
C GLY A 234 0.69 43.37 -29.34
N ALA A 235 0.70 42.27 -30.11
CA ALA A 235 0.66 40.91 -29.58
C ALA A 235 1.88 40.57 -28.72
N LEU A 236 3.09 40.94 -29.16
CA LEU A 236 4.34 40.73 -28.42
C LEU A 236 4.37 41.53 -27.11
N ALA A 237 3.87 42.77 -27.11
CA ALA A 237 3.72 43.57 -25.89
C ALA A 237 2.77 42.91 -24.87
N LEU A 238 1.60 42.44 -25.33
CA LEU A 238 0.65 41.68 -24.50
C LEU A 238 1.25 40.40 -23.91
N ILE A 239 1.90 39.58 -24.75
CA ILE A 239 2.54 38.32 -24.33
C ILE A 239 3.65 38.61 -23.31
N THR A 240 4.47 39.64 -23.54
CA THR A 240 5.56 40.01 -22.63
C THR A 240 5.02 40.53 -21.29
N ALA A 241 3.98 41.37 -21.29
CA ALA A 241 3.31 41.82 -20.08
C ALA A 241 2.68 40.66 -19.29
N ALA A 242 2.06 39.69 -19.97
CA ALA A 242 1.54 38.48 -19.35
C ALA A 242 2.66 37.63 -18.72
N ILE A 243 3.79 37.44 -19.41
CA ILE A 243 4.97 36.73 -18.87
C ILE A 243 5.50 37.43 -17.61
N VAL A 244 5.62 38.76 -17.61
CA VAL A 244 6.06 39.54 -16.43
C VAL A 244 5.10 39.38 -15.25
N LEU A 245 3.80 39.41 -15.51
CA LEU A 245 2.77 39.17 -14.49
C LEU A 245 2.94 37.79 -13.83
N PHE A 246 3.09 36.73 -14.63
CA PHE A 246 3.26 35.35 -14.14
C PHE A 246 4.61 35.08 -13.46
N ARG A 247 5.72 35.69 -13.92
CA ARG A 247 7.04 35.54 -13.27
C ARG A 247 7.04 36.07 -11.85
N SER A 248 6.39 37.22 -11.60
CA SER A 248 6.33 37.83 -10.26
C SER A 248 5.64 36.94 -9.21
N GLN A 249 4.73 36.05 -9.64
CA GLN A 249 3.96 35.19 -8.74
C GLN A 249 4.75 34.00 -8.20
N ARG A 250 5.82 33.56 -8.89
CA ARG A 250 6.62 32.41 -8.46
C ARG A 250 7.51 32.74 -7.26
N ALA A 251 8.17 33.90 -7.27
CA ALA A 251 9.06 34.32 -6.19
C ALA A 251 8.33 34.48 -4.85
N VAL A 252 7.15 35.11 -4.84
CA VAL A 252 6.35 35.33 -3.62
C VAL A 252 5.87 34.03 -2.96
N ASN A 253 5.77 32.93 -3.72
CA ASN A 253 5.26 31.65 -3.26
C ASN A 253 6.37 30.64 -2.87
N ALA A 254 7.66 30.99 -3.02
CA ALA A 254 8.75 30.11 -2.64
C ALA A 254 8.79 29.84 -1.13
N LEU A 255 9.46 28.76 -0.73
CA LEU A 255 9.65 28.36 0.66
C LEU A 255 10.34 29.47 1.48
N THR A 256 9.88 29.72 2.71
CA THR A 256 10.64 30.50 3.72
C THR A 256 11.57 29.59 4.52
N GLY A 257 12.46 30.18 5.34
CA GLY A 257 13.28 29.41 6.29
C GLY A 257 12.44 28.62 7.28
N ASP A 258 11.45 29.27 7.91
CA ASP A 258 10.53 28.64 8.89
C ASP A 258 9.75 27.46 8.28
N ASP A 259 9.33 27.61 7.03
CA ASP A 259 8.67 26.57 6.25
C ASP A 259 9.61 25.38 6.03
N GLU A 260 10.88 25.62 5.65
CA GLU A 260 11.89 24.57 5.46
C GLU A 260 12.24 23.88 6.79
N SER A 261 12.39 24.66 7.87
CA SER A 261 12.68 24.17 9.22
C SER A 261 11.59 23.19 9.69
N LEU A 262 10.31 23.60 9.67
CA LEU A 262 9.23 22.68 10.08
C LEU A 262 9.14 21.44 9.18
N ILE A 263 9.38 21.56 7.87
CA ILE A 263 9.43 20.39 6.97
C ILE A 263 10.56 19.44 7.37
N ARG A 264 11.76 19.94 7.70
CA ARG A 264 12.88 19.10 8.18
C ARG A 264 12.54 18.38 9.48
N GLY A 265 11.93 19.06 10.45
CA GLY A 265 11.48 18.43 11.69
C GLY A 265 10.41 17.34 11.48
N LEU A 266 9.53 17.50 10.47
CA LEU A 266 8.60 16.44 10.06
C LEU A 266 9.31 15.29 9.35
N LEU A 267 10.34 15.55 8.54
CA LEU A 267 11.12 14.53 7.82
C LEU A 267 12.05 13.72 8.73
N GLU A 268 12.68 14.34 9.72
CA GLU A 268 13.49 13.64 10.72
C GLU A 268 12.64 12.61 11.49
N ARG A 269 11.39 12.99 11.80
CA ARG A 269 10.49 12.20 12.63
C ARG A 269 9.60 11.20 11.88
N TYR A 270 9.22 11.50 10.64
CA TYR A 270 8.26 10.71 9.85
C TYR A 270 8.75 10.40 8.42
N GLY A 271 9.90 10.93 7.99
CA GLY A 271 10.42 10.79 6.63
C GLY A 271 10.97 9.40 6.29
N GLN A 272 10.83 8.40 7.16
CA GLN A 272 11.20 7.00 6.87
C GLN A 272 10.23 6.29 5.90
N ASP A 273 9.02 6.85 5.73
CA ASP A 273 7.93 6.22 5.00
C ASP A 273 7.99 6.47 3.47
N ASP A 274 8.63 7.56 3.03
CA ASP A 274 8.75 7.93 1.61
C ASP A 274 10.17 8.40 1.25
N SER A 275 10.82 7.67 0.34
CA SER A 275 12.16 7.97 -0.22
C SER A 275 12.22 9.28 -1.02
N LEU A 276 11.08 9.79 -1.49
CA LEU A 276 10.99 11.08 -2.17
C LEU A 276 10.69 12.25 -1.22
N GLY A 277 10.42 11.98 0.06
CA GLY A 277 10.00 12.99 1.04
C GLY A 277 11.03 14.12 1.22
N TYR A 278 12.33 13.82 1.21
CA TYR A 278 13.37 14.83 1.40
C TYR A 278 13.40 15.90 0.30
N PHE A 279 12.98 15.55 -0.93
CA PHE A 279 12.89 16.51 -2.05
C PHE A 279 11.82 17.60 -1.84
N ALA A 280 11.00 17.51 -0.79
CA ALA A 280 10.09 18.56 -0.37
C ALA A 280 10.80 19.82 0.15
N THR A 281 12.02 19.71 0.68
CA THR A 281 12.83 20.84 1.21
C THR A 281 13.29 21.82 0.12
N ARG A 282 13.11 21.45 -1.15
CA ARG A 282 13.51 22.24 -2.32
C ARG A 282 12.83 23.62 -2.36
N ARG A 283 13.63 24.69 -2.24
CA ARG A 283 13.17 26.09 -2.13
C ARG A 283 12.39 26.67 -3.31
N ASP A 284 12.30 25.99 -4.46
CA ASP A 284 11.40 26.38 -5.57
C ASP A 284 9.97 25.84 -5.45
N LYS A 285 9.68 25.08 -4.38
CA LYS A 285 8.35 24.64 -3.95
C LYS A 285 7.75 25.64 -2.94
N ALA A 286 6.43 25.65 -2.91
CA ALA A 286 5.60 26.24 -1.86
C ALA A 286 5.11 25.13 -0.92
N VAL A 287 4.67 25.47 0.30
CA VAL A 287 4.08 24.48 1.24
C VAL A 287 2.71 24.91 1.75
N ILE A 288 1.88 23.93 2.08
CA ILE A 288 0.65 24.09 2.89
C ILE A 288 0.69 23.07 4.02
N PHE A 289 0.64 23.55 5.26
CA PHE A 289 0.55 22.71 6.45
C PHE A 289 -0.91 22.34 6.79
N ALA A 290 -1.09 21.21 7.46
CA ALA A 290 -2.30 20.94 8.23
C ALA A 290 -2.48 22.01 9.32
N PRO A 291 -3.72 22.32 9.74
CA PRO A 291 -3.97 23.34 10.79
C PRO A 291 -3.25 23.08 12.12
N ASN A 292 -2.91 21.82 12.40
CA ASN A 292 -2.18 21.38 13.60
C ASN A 292 -0.64 21.34 13.41
N GLY A 293 -0.12 21.70 12.24
CA GLY A 293 1.32 21.68 11.94
C GLY A 293 1.95 20.29 11.79
N ARG A 294 1.21 19.19 12.00
CA ARG A 294 1.75 17.81 12.04
C ARG A 294 1.92 17.15 10.68
N ALA A 295 1.39 17.74 9.61
CA ALA A 295 1.61 17.28 8.25
C ALA A 295 1.67 18.44 7.25
N ALA A 296 2.27 18.23 6.09
CA ALA A 296 2.47 19.24 5.06
C ALA A 296 2.35 18.66 3.64
N VAL A 297 1.92 19.49 2.68
CA VAL A 297 1.94 19.19 1.24
C VAL A 297 2.78 20.26 0.55
N THR A 298 3.85 19.85 -0.14
CA THR A 298 4.67 20.77 -0.95
C THR A 298 4.26 20.74 -2.41
N TYR A 299 4.19 21.90 -3.05
CA TYR A 299 3.62 22.06 -4.39
C TYR A 299 4.30 23.17 -5.19
N ARG A 300 4.11 23.15 -6.51
CA ARG A 300 4.51 24.23 -7.40
C ARG A 300 3.45 24.45 -8.47
N VAL A 301 3.24 25.70 -8.88
CA VAL A 301 2.20 26.03 -9.87
C VAL A 301 2.83 26.26 -11.25
N GLU A 302 2.54 25.36 -12.18
CA GLU A 302 3.00 25.41 -13.57
C GLU A 302 1.81 25.38 -14.53
N VAL A 303 1.71 26.37 -15.42
CA VAL A 303 0.62 26.51 -16.43
C VAL A 303 -0.81 26.39 -15.82
N GLY A 304 -0.96 26.79 -14.55
CA GLY A 304 -2.23 26.70 -13.79
C GLY A 304 -2.61 25.29 -13.31
N VAL A 305 -1.67 24.35 -13.33
CA VAL A 305 -1.71 23.09 -12.57
C VAL A 305 -0.95 23.32 -11.27
N CYS A 306 -1.52 22.90 -10.14
CA CYS A 306 -0.88 22.87 -8.83
C CYS A 306 -0.29 21.47 -8.64
N LEU A 307 1.01 21.34 -8.90
CA LEU A 307 1.73 20.08 -8.97
C LEU A 307 2.40 19.79 -7.62
N VAL A 308 1.98 18.71 -6.96
CA VAL A 308 2.59 18.16 -5.75
C VAL A 308 3.62 17.11 -6.14
N SER A 309 4.71 17.04 -5.37
CA SER A 309 5.80 16.09 -5.51
C SER A 309 5.77 15.12 -4.35
N ALA A 310 5.41 13.85 -4.64
CA ALA A 310 5.30 12.74 -3.69
C ALA A 310 4.24 12.91 -2.59
N ASP A 311 4.42 12.20 -1.47
CA ASP A 311 3.41 12.04 -0.42
C ASP A 311 3.28 13.27 0.49
N PRO A 312 2.18 13.40 1.26
CA PRO A 312 2.13 14.35 2.36
C PRO A 312 3.20 14.01 3.40
N ILE A 313 3.92 15.02 3.87
CA ILE A 313 5.04 14.88 4.82
C ILE A 313 4.47 14.93 6.22
N GLY A 314 5.02 14.14 7.15
CA GLY A 314 4.62 14.15 8.56
C GLY A 314 3.58 13.09 8.90
N ASP A 315 2.86 13.31 9.99
CA ASP A 315 2.01 12.31 10.63
C ASP A 315 0.80 11.89 9.76
N LYS A 316 0.69 10.58 9.47
CA LYS A 316 -0.40 10.00 8.64
C LYS A 316 -1.81 10.39 9.14
N SER A 317 -2.00 10.54 10.46
CA SER A 317 -3.29 10.98 11.02
C SER A 317 -3.67 12.43 10.66
N ALA A 318 -2.70 13.26 10.25
CA ALA A 318 -2.90 14.65 9.84
C ALA A 318 -2.91 14.85 8.31
N TRP A 319 -2.52 13.84 7.51
CA TRP A 319 -2.47 13.92 6.04
C TRP A 319 -3.79 14.41 5.43
N SER A 320 -4.93 13.84 5.87
CA SER A 320 -6.26 14.23 5.40
C SER A 320 -6.56 15.73 5.59
N GLN A 321 -6.02 16.35 6.66
CA GLN A 321 -6.18 17.77 6.91
C GLN A 321 -5.29 18.62 6.01
N ALA A 322 -4.06 18.19 5.74
CA ALA A 322 -3.13 18.84 4.83
C ALA A 322 -3.64 18.80 3.37
N ILE A 323 -4.09 17.63 2.88
CA ILE A 323 -4.70 17.45 1.55
C ILE A 323 -5.95 18.35 1.43
N SER A 324 -6.81 18.38 2.45
CA SER A 324 -8.00 19.25 2.48
C SER A 324 -7.66 20.75 2.50
N ALA A 325 -6.54 21.15 3.09
CA ALA A 325 -6.05 22.54 3.02
C ALA A 325 -5.52 22.87 1.62
N TRP A 326 -4.73 21.98 1.03
CA TRP A 326 -4.18 22.11 -0.33
C TRP A 326 -5.28 22.19 -1.41
N LEU A 327 -6.28 21.31 -1.38
CA LEU A 327 -7.40 21.34 -2.33
C LEU A 327 -8.22 22.64 -2.22
N ARG A 328 -8.43 23.17 -1.01
CA ARG A 328 -9.07 24.49 -0.81
C ARG A 328 -8.27 25.64 -1.44
N VAL A 329 -6.95 25.59 -1.39
CA VAL A 329 -6.09 26.57 -2.07
C VAL A 329 -6.17 26.41 -3.59
N CYS A 330 -6.14 25.19 -4.12
CA CYS A 330 -6.33 24.92 -5.54
C CYS A 330 -7.67 25.50 -6.05
N GLN A 331 -8.76 25.26 -5.31
CA GLN A 331 -10.07 25.84 -5.60
C GLN A 331 -10.06 27.37 -5.53
N ALA A 332 -9.48 27.99 -4.50
CA ALA A 332 -9.47 29.45 -4.34
C ALA A 332 -8.81 30.22 -5.51
N TYR A 333 -7.81 29.60 -6.18
CA TYR A 333 -7.10 30.19 -7.31
C TYR A 333 -7.45 29.57 -8.67
N GLY A 334 -8.35 28.58 -8.72
CA GLY A 334 -8.74 27.88 -9.95
C GLY A 334 -7.63 26.99 -10.55
N TRP A 335 -6.71 26.50 -9.72
CA TRP A 335 -5.64 25.61 -10.16
C TRP A 335 -6.12 24.16 -10.23
N ALA A 336 -5.68 23.44 -11.27
CA ALA A 336 -5.94 22.02 -11.40
C ALA A 336 -5.03 21.24 -10.44
N PRO A 337 -5.54 20.48 -9.45
CA PRO A 337 -4.70 19.72 -8.54
C PRO A 337 -4.12 18.48 -9.24
N ALA A 338 -2.82 18.25 -9.07
CA ALA A 338 -2.14 17.05 -9.53
C ALA A 338 -1.01 16.64 -8.59
N VAL A 339 -0.77 15.35 -8.43
CA VAL A 339 0.33 14.78 -7.63
C VAL A 339 1.17 13.88 -8.51
N MET A 340 2.49 13.98 -8.44
CA MET A 340 3.44 13.15 -9.17
C MET A 340 4.28 12.33 -8.18
N GLY A 341 4.45 11.03 -8.43
CA GLY A 341 5.36 10.18 -7.65
C GLY A 341 4.82 9.73 -6.28
N ALA A 342 3.51 9.81 -6.05
CA ALA A 342 2.92 9.35 -4.79
C ALA A 342 3.17 7.85 -4.57
N SER A 343 3.42 7.41 -3.34
CA SER A 343 3.46 5.99 -2.98
C SER A 343 2.06 5.36 -3.09
N ALA A 344 1.95 4.05 -2.88
CA ALA A 344 0.65 3.40 -2.79
C ALA A 344 -0.21 3.98 -1.65
N GLU A 345 0.37 4.30 -0.49
CA GLU A 345 -0.35 4.87 0.65
C GLU A 345 -0.76 6.32 0.40
N GLY A 346 0.16 7.16 -0.09
CA GLY A 346 -0.15 8.54 -0.46
C GLY A 346 -1.21 8.61 -1.55
N ALA A 347 -1.13 7.74 -2.57
CA ALA A 347 -2.12 7.65 -3.63
C ALA A 347 -3.52 7.28 -3.10
N LEU A 348 -3.62 6.40 -2.11
CA LEU A 348 -4.88 6.10 -1.41
C LEU A 348 -5.41 7.33 -0.67
N ALA A 349 -4.57 8.03 0.11
CA ALA A 349 -4.96 9.24 0.83
C ALA A 349 -5.43 10.36 -0.13
N TYR A 350 -4.80 10.54 -1.29
CA TYR A 350 -5.28 11.47 -2.32
C TYR A 350 -6.59 11.02 -2.97
N ARG A 351 -6.84 9.71 -3.07
CA ARG A 351 -8.07 9.13 -3.62
C ARG A 351 -9.28 9.35 -2.72
N GLU A 352 -9.10 9.25 -1.40
CA GLU A 352 -10.14 9.55 -0.40
C GLU A 352 -10.68 10.99 -0.51
N HIS A 353 -9.84 11.92 -1.00
CA HIS A 353 -10.20 13.33 -1.20
C HIS A 353 -10.68 13.64 -2.63
N GLY A 354 -10.98 12.60 -3.42
CA GLY A 354 -11.66 12.71 -4.72
C GLY A 354 -10.74 12.85 -5.93
N LEU A 355 -9.43 12.59 -5.80
CA LEU A 355 -8.55 12.43 -6.96
C LEU A 355 -8.63 10.99 -7.50
N ASN A 356 -8.37 10.82 -8.80
CA ASN A 356 -8.12 9.52 -9.41
C ASN A 356 -6.62 9.24 -9.35
N ALA A 357 -6.21 7.97 -9.23
CA ALA A 357 -4.81 7.55 -9.29
C ALA A 357 -4.57 6.68 -10.53
N LEU A 358 -3.41 6.87 -11.17
CA LEU A 358 -2.90 6.05 -12.27
C LEU A 358 -1.44 5.69 -11.99
N GLU A 359 -1.03 4.47 -12.27
CA GLU A 359 0.37 4.05 -12.18
C GLU A 359 1.23 4.91 -13.12
N LEU A 360 2.27 5.54 -12.58
CA LEU A 360 3.20 6.38 -13.32
C LEU A 360 4.48 5.60 -13.69
N GLY A 361 4.85 4.59 -12.90
CA GLY A 361 6.03 3.74 -13.08
C GLY A 361 6.46 3.11 -11.76
N ASP A 362 7.73 2.70 -11.67
CA ASP A 362 8.28 2.03 -10.47
C ASP A 362 9.59 2.66 -10.00
N GLU A 363 9.81 2.67 -8.69
CA GLU A 363 11.05 3.05 -8.03
C GLU A 363 11.98 1.86 -7.80
N ALA A 364 13.28 2.04 -8.05
CA ALA A 364 14.29 1.01 -7.87
C ALA A 364 14.95 1.11 -6.48
N ILE A 365 14.58 0.20 -5.57
CA ILE A 365 15.12 0.13 -4.21
C ILE A 365 16.12 -1.02 -4.10
N LEU A 366 17.29 -0.73 -3.51
CA LEU A 366 18.34 -1.71 -3.21
C LEU A 366 18.52 -1.84 -1.70
N TYR A 367 18.75 -3.07 -1.25
CA TYR A 367 18.98 -3.42 0.15
C TYR A 367 20.42 -3.90 0.30
N PRO A 368 21.32 -3.12 0.92
CA PRO A 368 22.71 -3.50 1.18
C PRO A 368 22.88 -4.91 1.75
N ARG A 369 22.01 -5.31 2.69
CA ARG A 369 22.05 -6.61 3.37
C ARG A 369 21.92 -7.81 2.43
N THR A 370 21.11 -7.73 1.38
CA THR A 370 20.89 -8.83 0.42
C THR A 370 21.65 -8.61 -0.89
N PHE A 371 22.33 -7.46 -1.05
CA PHE A 371 23.09 -7.15 -2.23
C PHE A 371 24.42 -7.92 -2.27
N SER A 372 24.54 -8.85 -3.22
CA SER A 372 25.78 -9.56 -3.51
C SER A 372 26.18 -9.41 -4.97
N ILE A 373 27.41 -8.99 -5.23
CA ILE A 373 28.01 -8.99 -6.58
C ILE A 373 28.46 -10.39 -7.03
N SER A 374 28.44 -11.36 -6.11
CA SER A 374 28.82 -12.77 -6.33
C SER A 374 27.62 -13.58 -6.78
N GLY A 375 27.32 -13.55 -8.08
CA GLY A 375 26.25 -14.34 -8.69
C GLY A 375 26.30 -14.38 -10.21
N PRO A 376 25.63 -15.33 -10.88
CA PRO A 376 25.62 -15.43 -12.34
C PRO A 376 24.95 -14.22 -12.99
N HIS A 377 23.80 -13.76 -12.47
CA HIS A 377 23.07 -12.60 -13.00
C HIS A 377 23.83 -11.27 -12.84
N MET A 378 24.74 -11.16 -11.87
CA MET A 378 25.59 -9.98 -11.65
C MET A 378 26.83 -9.91 -12.55
N ALA A 379 27.02 -10.84 -13.50
CA ALA A 379 28.22 -10.91 -14.32
C ALA A 379 28.55 -9.60 -15.06
N THR A 380 27.55 -8.90 -15.61
CA THR A 380 27.74 -7.61 -16.30
C THR A 380 28.22 -6.51 -15.36
N VAL A 381 27.62 -6.40 -14.17
CA VAL A 381 28.03 -5.42 -13.15
C VAL A 381 29.43 -5.74 -12.63
N ARG A 382 29.71 -7.01 -12.32
CA ARG A 382 31.04 -7.49 -11.87
C ARG A 382 32.13 -7.24 -12.90
N GLN A 383 31.86 -7.41 -14.20
CA GLN A 383 32.81 -7.07 -15.26
C GLN A 383 33.07 -5.55 -15.36
N ALA A 384 32.05 -4.72 -15.17
CA ALA A 384 32.17 -3.26 -15.16
C ALA A 384 32.98 -2.77 -13.95
N VAL A 385 32.66 -3.26 -12.75
CA VAL A 385 33.40 -3.02 -11.49
C VAL A 385 34.87 -3.44 -11.63
N ASN A 386 35.13 -4.65 -12.11
CA ASN A 386 36.50 -5.15 -12.32
C ASN A 386 37.25 -4.41 -13.44
N ARG A 387 36.56 -3.65 -14.31
CA ARG A 387 37.20 -2.76 -15.28
C ARG A 387 37.58 -1.43 -14.62
N ALA A 388 36.66 -0.81 -13.89
CA ALA A 388 36.88 0.43 -13.14
C ALA A 388 38.03 0.29 -12.11
N ARG A 389 38.04 -0.80 -11.34
CA ARG A 389 39.10 -1.11 -10.37
C ARG A 389 40.46 -1.35 -11.04
N ARG A 390 40.50 -1.96 -12.23
CA ARG A 390 41.75 -2.14 -13.02
C ARG A 390 42.29 -0.85 -13.64
N SER A 391 41.45 0.16 -13.87
CA SER A 391 41.90 1.52 -14.23
C SER A 391 42.41 2.35 -13.04
N GLY A 392 42.61 1.73 -11.87
CA GLY A 392 43.18 2.39 -10.69
C GLY A 392 42.19 3.28 -9.93
N LEU A 393 40.89 3.21 -10.24
CA LEU A 393 39.88 3.97 -9.51
C LEU A 393 39.69 3.43 -8.09
N SER A 394 39.46 4.33 -7.14
CA SER A 394 38.94 4.03 -5.81
C SER A 394 37.66 4.83 -5.52
N VAL A 395 36.91 4.46 -4.49
CA VAL A 395 35.68 5.15 -4.07
C VAL A 395 35.86 5.70 -2.67
N ARG A 396 35.50 6.96 -2.47
CA ARG A 396 35.38 7.59 -1.15
C ARG A 396 33.93 7.98 -0.88
N ILE A 397 33.47 7.77 0.36
CA ILE A 397 32.10 8.06 0.80
C ILE A 397 32.18 8.97 2.02
N ARG A 398 31.48 10.11 1.99
CA ARG A 398 31.50 11.14 3.03
C ARG A 398 30.13 11.81 3.16
N ARG A 399 29.79 12.34 4.34
CA ARG A 399 28.65 13.26 4.50
C ARG A 399 29.03 14.67 4.05
N HIS A 400 28.09 15.47 3.57
CA HIS A 400 28.37 16.85 3.14
C HIS A 400 28.99 17.71 4.26
N ARG A 401 28.60 17.49 5.52
CA ARG A 401 29.16 18.15 6.71
C ARG A 401 30.65 17.82 7.00
N GLU A 402 31.22 16.83 6.33
CA GLU A 402 32.62 16.41 6.47
C GLU A 402 33.53 17.05 5.40
N LEU A 403 32.96 17.85 4.49
CA LEU A 403 33.67 18.52 3.40
C LEU A 403 34.15 19.90 3.83
N SER A 404 35.37 20.28 3.43
CA SER A 404 35.82 21.67 3.52
C SER A 404 35.10 22.58 2.51
N ALA A 405 35.17 23.90 2.71
CA ALA A 405 34.58 24.87 1.79
C ALA A 405 35.23 24.81 0.39
N GLU A 406 36.55 24.64 0.35
CA GLU A 406 37.35 24.44 -0.87
C GLU A 406 36.94 23.17 -1.63
N GLU A 407 36.78 22.03 -0.94
CA GLU A 407 36.31 20.80 -1.56
C GLU A 407 34.88 20.94 -2.08
N THR A 408 33.98 21.54 -1.29
CA THR A 408 32.59 21.77 -1.68
C THR A 408 32.52 22.62 -2.95
N LYS A 409 33.33 23.68 -3.04
CA LYS A 409 33.45 24.51 -4.24
C LYS A 409 34.00 23.74 -5.44
N GLN A 410 34.96 22.85 -5.24
CA GLN A 410 35.49 21.99 -6.31
C GLN A 410 34.44 20.96 -6.79
N ILE A 411 33.66 20.39 -5.88
CA ILE A 411 32.58 19.43 -6.17
C ILE A 411 31.47 20.11 -6.99
N ILE A 412 31.07 21.34 -6.64
CA ILE A 412 30.12 22.15 -7.42
C ILE A 412 30.69 22.45 -8.82
N THR A 413 31.95 22.88 -8.91
CA THR A 413 32.63 23.16 -10.19
C THR A 413 32.66 21.93 -11.09
N ASN A 414 33.01 20.77 -10.55
CA ASN A 414 33.00 19.49 -11.28
C ASN A 414 31.59 19.10 -11.72
N THR A 415 30.57 19.32 -10.87
CA THR A 415 29.16 19.05 -11.18
C THR A 415 28.65 19.86 -12.36
N ASP A 416 28.99 21.16 -12.43
CA ASP A 416 28.65 22.03 -13.55
C ASP A 416 29.41 21.64 -14.83
N LEU A 417 30.70 21.32 -14.73
CA LEU A 417 31.52 20.87 -15.87
C LEU A 417 31.05 19.54 -16.47
N TRP A 418 30.51 18.63 -15.66
CA TRP A 418 30.02 17.32 -16.09
C TRP A 418 28.52 17.30 -16.42
N ARG A 419 27.85 18.46 -16.46
CA ARG A 419 26.43 18.56 -16.81
C ARG A 419 26.24 18.59 -18.33
N ASP A 420 25.46 17.65 -18.85
CA ASP A 420 24.98 17.69 -20.23
C ASP A 420 23.79 18.65 -20.35
N GLY A 421 24.10 19.94 -20.59
CA GLY A 421 23.14 21.01 -20.87
C GLY A 421 23.12 22.15 -19.85
N ASN A 422 22.34 23.19 -20.15
CA ASN A 422 22.35 24.46 -19.39
C ASN A 422 21.39 24.48 -18.19
N THR A 423 20.58 23.43 -17.98
CA THR A 423 19.56 23.40 -16.91
C THR A 423 19.55 22.08 -16.16
N GLU A 424 19.50 22.19 -14.84
CA GLU A 424 19.27 21.05 -13.96
C GLU A 424 17.85 20.49 -14.13
N ARG A 425 17.78 19.17 -14.26
CA ARG A 425 16.54 18.38 -14.40
C ARG A 425 16.17 17.78 -13.04
N GLY A 426 14.87 17.51 -12.86
CA GLY A 426 14.32 17.00 -11.61
C GLY A 426 13.49 18.06 -10.88
N PHE A 427 12.24 17.75 -10.59
CA PHE A 427 11.35 18.44 -9.64
C PHE A 427 10.91 17.50 -8.52
N SER A 428 10.68 16.23 -8.87
CA SER A 428 10.31 15.16 -7.94
C SER A 428 11.50 14.39 -7.37
N MET A 429 12.71 14.55 -7.95
CA MET A 429 13.89 13.68 -7.71
C MET A 429 15.24 14.44 -7.64
N ALA A 430 15.23 15.76 -7.43
CA ALA A 430 16.46 16.55 -7.27
C ALA A 430 16.22 17.76 -6.35
N LEU A 431 17.19 18.15 -5.53
CA LEU A 431 17.14 19.41 -4.77
C LEU A 431 17.66 20.56 -5.62
N GLY A 432 18.75 20.33 -6.36
CA GLY A 432 19.37 21.32 -7.24
C GLY A 432 20.10 22.43 -6.47
N ARG A 433 20.73 22.06 -5.35
CA ARG A 433 21.52 22.94 -4.46
C ARG A 433 22.66 22.19 -3.76
N LEU A 434 23.42 21.40 -4.52
CA LEU A 434 24.56 20.63 -4.01
C LEU A 434 25.52 21.53 -3.21
N GLY A 435 25.87 21.12 -1.99
CA GLY A 435 26.77 21.87 -1.10
C GLY A 435 26.10 22.92 -0.19
N ASP A 436 24.76 22.98 -0.12
CA ASP A 436 24.06 23.80 0.86
C ASP A 436 24.34 23.33 2.31
N SER A 437 24.63 24.27 3.21
CA SER A 437 24.98 23.97 4.61
C SER A 437 23.85 23.32 5.40
N THR A 438 22.58 23.48 4.98
CA THR A 438 21.43 22.83 5.61
C THR A 438 21.26 21.36 5.21
N ASP A 439 21.99 20.89 4.17
CA ASP A 439 21.93 19.52 3.64
C ASP A 439 23.17 18.70 4.06
N GLY A 440 23.74 19.00 5.24
CA GLY A 440 24.97 18.39 5.78
C GLY A 440 24.95 16.86 5.95
N ASP A 441 23.77 16.26 6.11
CA ASP A 441 23.59 14.81 6.22
C ASP A 441 23.42 14.09 4.87
N CYS A 442 23.40 14.81 3.74
CA CYS A 442 23.48 14.16 2.43
C CYS A 442 24.81 13.43 2.27
N LEU A 443 24.77 12.29 1.59
CA LEU A 443 25.90 11.40 1.38
C LEU A 443 26.48 11.63 -0.02
N LEU A 444 27.78 11.92 -0.09
CA LEU A 444 28.53 12.03 -1.33
C LEU A 444 29.39 10.78 -1.53
N VAL A 445 29.22 10.11 -2.67
CA VAL A 445 30.04 8.98 -3.13
C VAL A 445 30.83 9.46 -4.33
N GLU A 446 32.15 9.48 -4.24
CA GLU A 446 33.03 9.95 -5.33
C GLU A 446 33.93 8.81 -5.80
N ALA A 447 34.03 8.62 -7.12
CA ALA A 447 35.09 7.83 -7.72
C ALA A 447 36.30 8.73 -8.00
N VAL A 448 37.46 8.39 -7.43
CA VAL A 448 38.71 9.13 -7.61
C VAL A 448 39.72 8.32 -8.40
N ASP A 449 40.54 9.01 -9.19
CA ASP A 449 41.66 8.44 -9.93
C ASP A 449 42.92 8.28 -9.03
N PRO A 450 44.01 7.64 -9.53
CA PRO A 450 45.24 7.47 -8.76
C PRO A 450 45.92 8.78 -8.33
N ASP A 451 45.64 9.89 -9.02
CA ASP A 451 46.15 11.22 -8.72
C ASP A 451 45.27 11.96 -7.68
N GLY A 452 44.19 11.33 -7.21
CA GLY A 452 43.27 11.84 -6.18
C GLY A 452 42.14 12.71 -6.70
N ASN A 453 42.01 12.89 -8.02
CA ASN A 453 40.97 13.72 -8.61
C ASN A 453 39.65 12.95 -8.74
N ALA A 454 38.53 13.59 -8.39
CA ALA A 454 37.22 13.00 -8.63
C ALA A 454 36.93 12.95 -10.15
N VAL A 455 36.54 11.78 -10.65
CA VAL A 455 36.14 11.55 -12.05
C VAL A 455 34.65 11.23 -12.22
N ALA A 456 33.96 10.90 -11.12
CA ALA A 456 32.50 10.79 -11.06
C ALA A 456 32.00 10.96 -9.62
N MET A 457 30.72 11.29 -9.46
CA MET A 457 30.07 11.41 -8.15
C MET A 457 28.59 11.02 -8.17
N LEU A 458 28.13 10.52 -7.03
CA LEU A 458 26.73 10.39 -6.65
C LEU A 458 26.50 11.26 -5.41
N SER A 459 25.43 12.05 -5.35
CA SER A 459 24.92 12.63 -4.10
C SER A 459 23.57 12.00 -3.77
N LEU A 460 23.38 11.62 -2.51
CA LEU A 460 22.18 10.94 -2.01
C LEU A 460 21.63 11.69 -0.78
N VAL A 461 20.33 11.99 -0.81
CA VAL A 461 19.61 12.63 0.29
C VAL A 461 19.20 11.61 1.37
N PRO A 462 19.04 12.01 2.63
CA PRO A 462 18.48 11.15 3.68
C PRO A 462 17.07 10.64 3.36
N TRP A 463 16.81 9.37 3.60
CA TRP A 463 15.48 8.76 3.61
C TRP A 463 15.22 8.18 5.02
N GLY A 464 14.67 9.02 5.89
CA GLY A 464 14.57 8.72 7.32
C GLY A 464 15.94 8.49 7.98
N PRO A 465 16.00 7.74 9.10
CA PRO A 465 17.26 7.55 9.85
C PRO A 465 18.20 6.48 9.26
N ASN A 466 17.69 5.61 8.37
CA ASN A 466 18.42 4.42 7.91
C ASN A 466 18.36 4.17 6.39
N GLY A 467 17.83 5.12 5.60
CA GLY A 467 17.80 5.05 4.15
C GLY A 467 18.52 6.23 3.50
N VAL A 468 18.85 6.08 2.22
CA VAL A 468 19.27 7.18 1.35
C VAL A 468 18.60 7.08 -0.02
N SER A 469 18.36 8.21 -0.66
CA SER A 469 17.76 8.29 -2.00
C SER A 469 18.65 9.10 -2.92
N LEU A 470 18.93 8.60 -4.13
CA LEU A 470 19.82 9.27 -5.07
C LEU A 470 19.25 10.64 -5.51
N GLU A 471 19.98 11.74 -5.30
CA GLU A 471 19.64 13.04 -5.90
C GLU A 471 20.33 13.20 -7.26
N LEU A 472 21.65 13.00 -7.25
CA LEU A 472 22.53 13.48 -8.30
C LEU A 472 23.45 12.35 -8.75
N MET A 473 23.57 12.18 -10.08
CA MET A 473 24.57 11.32 -10.70
C MET A 473 25.29 12.11 -11.78
N ARG A 474 26.63 12.22 -11.69
CA ARG A 474 27.48 12.91 -12.66
C ARG A 474 28.78 12.14 -12.87
N ARG A 475 29.34 12.23 -14.09
CA ARG A 475 30.66 11.67 -14.42
C ARG A 475 31.36 12.49 -15.49
N SER A 476 32.68 12.60 -15.37
CA SER A 476 33.53 13.16 -16.42
C SER A 476 33.38 12.37 -17.72
N ARG A 477 33.48 13.04 -18.87
CA ARG A 477 33.55 12.37 -20.19
C ARG A 477 34.80 11.50 -20.35
N GLN A 478 35.82 11.71 -19.52
CA GLN A 478 37.04 10.91 -19.44
C GLN A 478 36.93 9.74 -18.45
N SER A 479 35.80 9.60 -17.72
CA SER A 479 35.62 8.51 -16.74
C SER A 479 35.62 7.12 -17.41
N PRO A 480 36.35 6.13 -16.86
CA PRO A 480 36.33 4.75 -17.33
C PRO A 480 34.93 4.13 -17.39
N ASN A 481 34.70 3.26 -18.39
CA ASN A 481 33.44 2.52 -18.53
C ASN A 481 33.27 1.51 -17.40
N GLY A 482 32.33 1.77 -16.50
CA GLY A 482 32.07 1.00 -15.27
C GLY A 482 32.13 1.82 -13.98
N THR A 483 32.44 3.12 -14.06
CA THR A 483 32.62 3.97 -12.86
C THR A 483 31.34 4.12 -12.03
N ILE A 484 30.15 4.19 -12.65
CA ILE A 484 28.89 4.27 -11.90
C ILE A 484 28.58 2.93 -11.22
N GLU A 485 28.77 1.82 -11.93
CA GLU A 485 28.64 0.46 -11.40
C GLU A 485 29.55 0.25 -10.19
N PHE A 486 30.78 0.78 -10.24
CA PHE A 486 31.73 0.75 -9.15
C PHE A 486 31.26 1.57 -7.93
N MET A 487 30.88 2.84 -8.11
CA MET A 487 30.37 3.67 -7.00
C MET A 487 29.13 3.07 -6.33
N VAL A 488 28.15 2.56 -7.10
CA VAL A 488 26.94 1.94 -6.54
C VAL A 488 27.28 0.64 -5.79
N THR A 489 28.17 -0.19 -6.34
CA THR A 489 28.62 -1.43 -5.68
C THR A 489 29.36 -1.14 -4.36
N GLU A 490 30.30 -0.21 -4.36
CA GLU A 490 31.07 0.16 -3.17
C GLU A 490 30.18 0.80 -2.11
N LEU A 491 29.22 1.66 -2.51
CA LEU A 491 28.20 2.21 -1.61
C LEU A 491 27.42 1.09 -0.92
N LEU A 492 26.88 0.12 -1.67
CA LEU A 492 26.10 -0.98 -1.10
C LEU A 492 26.96 -1.89 -0.21
N THR A 493 28.21 -2.12 -0.58
CA THR A 493 29.17 -2.94 0.19
C THR A 493 29.55 -2.28 1.52
N GLN A 494 29.61 -0.95 1.58
CA GLN A 494 29.99 -0.19 2.78
C GLN A 494 28.78 0.33 3.59
N ALA A 495 27.56 0.23 3.04
CA ALA A 495 26.35 0.86 3.59
C ALA A 495 25.97 0.38 5.00
N GLU A 496 26.09 -0.91 5.31
CA GLU A 496 25.73 -1.43 6.64
C GLU A 496 26.63 -0.84 7.74
N GLY A 497 27.92 -0.62 7.46
CA GLY A 497 28.85 0.08 8.35
C GLY A 497 28.52 1.57 8.57
N MET A 498 27.69 2.16 7.71
CA MET A 498 27.17 3.53 7.83
C MET A 498 25.73 3.58 8.37
N GLY A 499 25.15 2.45 8.80
CA GLY A 499 23.77 2.36 9.26
C GLY A 499 22.71 2.44 8.16
N ILE A 500 23.10 2.33 6.89
CA ILE A 500 22.21 2.43 5.73
C ILE A 500 21.67 1.03 5.39
N THR A 501 20.35 0.86 5.48
CA THR A 501 19.63 -0.39 5.21
C THR A 501 18.88 -0.39 3.88
N ARG A 502 18.70 0.78 3.27
CA ARG A 502 17.93 1.00 2.04
C ARG A 502 18.55 2.09 1.17
N VAL A 503 18.67 1.85 -0.13
CA VAL A 503 19.21 2.80 -1.13
C VAL A 503 18.25 2.89 -2.31
N SER A 504 17.62 4.03 -2.54
CA SER A 504 16.85 4.28 -3.77
C SER A 504 17.75 4.79 -4.89
N LEU A 505 17.62 4.19 -6.08
CA LEU A 505 18.27 4.63 -7.32
C LEU A 505 17.34 5.48 -8.21
N ASN A 506 16.38 6.17 -7.60
CA ASN A 506 15.32 6.95 -8.23
C ASN A 506 14.22 6.15 -8.95
N PHE A 507 13.16 6.89 -9.24
CA PHE A 507 11.94 6.45 -9.90
C PHE A 507 12.06 6.41 -11.43
N VAL A 508 11.54 5.33 -12.03
CA VAL A 508 11.55 5.06 -13.47
C VAL A 508 10.13 5.12 -14.02
N MET A 509 9.82 6.24 -14.68
CA MET A 509 8.52 6.47 -15.33
C MET A 509 8.24 5.46 -16.46
N PHE A 510 7.01 4.94 -16.49
CA PHE A 510 6.49 3.96 -17.45
C PHE A 510 7.25 2.61 -17.53
N ARG A 511 7.92 2.18 -16.44
CA ARG A 511 8.69 0.92 -16.41
C ARG A 511 7.88 -0.31 -16.80
N SER A 512 6.60 -0.42 -16.42
CA SER A 512 5.69 -1.50 -16.86
C SER A 512 5.60 -1.60 -18.39
N VAL A 513 5.47 -0.47 -19.10
CA VAL A 513 5.45 -0.44 -20.58
C VAL A 513 6.77 -0.90 -21.20
N TYR A 514 7.91 -0.59 -20.56
CA TYR A 514 9.23 -1.03 -21.03
C TYR A 514 9.52 -2.51 -20.72
N ALA A 515 9.09 -3.01 -19.56
CA ALA A 515 9.29 -4.40 -19.15
C ALA A 515 8.38 -5.35 -19.96
N ASP A 516 7.08 -5.07 -20.01
CA ASP A 516 6.08 -5.98 -20.57
C ASP A 516 5.94 -5.85 -22.09
N GLY A 517 6.26 -4.67 -22.64
CA GLY A 517 6.32 -4.45 -24.08
C GLY A 517 7.42 -5.25 -24.81
N SER A 518 8.26 -6.02 -24.09
CA SER A 518 9.24 -6.97 -24.64
C SER A 518 8.78 -8.43 -24.62
N ARG A 519 7.73 -8.77 -23.86
CA ARG A 519 7.32 -10.16 -23.68
C ARG A 519 6.65 -10.70 -24.93
N ILE A 520 6.94 -11.96 -25.25
CA ILE A 520 6.25 -12.70 -26.33
C ILE A 520 4.78 -12.83 -25.90
N GLY A 521 3.89 -12.13 -26.62
CA GLY A 521 2.46 -12.03 -26.27
C GLY A 521 1.94 -10.59 -26.11
N ALA A 522 2.80 -9.57 -26.00
CA ALA A 522 2.37 -8.18 -25.90
C ALA A 522 1.47 -7.75 -27.07
N GLY A 523 0.26 -7.25 -26.77
CA GLY A 523 -0.75 -6.87 -27.78
C GLY A 523 -0.38 -5.62 -28.61
N PRO A 524 -1.06 -5.38 -29.75
CA PRO A 524 -0.66 -4.34 -30.71
C PRO A 524 -0.67 -2.92 -30.13
N VAL A 525 -1.60 -2.60 -29.23
CA VAL A 525 -1.68 -1.29 -28.56
C VAL A 525 -0.44 -1.02 -27.69
N LEU A 526 0.04 -2.03 -26.95
CA LEU A 526 1.21 -1.90 -26.09
C LEU A 526 2.50 -1.72 -26.90
N ARG A 527 2.59 -2.37 -28.07
CA ARG A 527 3.72 -2.17 -29.02
C ARG A 527 3.73 -0.77 -29.63
N LEU A 528 2.56 -0.24 -29.99
CA LEU A 528 2.43 1.14 -30.49
C LEU A 528 2.83 2.16 -29.42
N TRP A 529 2.32 2.00 -28.19
CA TRP A 529 2.71 2.83 -27.04
C TRP A 529 4.22 2.76 -26.76
N ARG A 530 4.81 1.56 -26.76
CA ARG A 530 6.26 1.39 -26.66
C ARG A 530 6.98 2.15 -27.78
N SER A 531 6.53 2.07 -29.04
CA SER A 531 7.15 2.79 -30.16
C SER A 531 7.12 4.32 -29.97
N VAL A 532 6.00 4.87 -29.50
CA VAL A 532 5.87 6.30 -29.17
C VAL A 532 6.82 6.69 -28.04
N LEU A 533 6.90 5.89 -26.97
CA LEU A 533 7.83 6.13 -25.85
C LEU A 533 9.31 5.93 -26.23
N MET A 534 9.62 5.07 -27.20
CA MET A 534 10.97 4.89 -27.76
C MET A 534 11.38 6.06 -28.68
N PHE A 535 10.43 6.70 -29.36
CA PHE A 535 10.70 7.96 -30.06
C PHE A 535 10.95 9.09 -29.05
N ALA A 536 10.13 9.18 -28.00
CA ALA A 536 10.26 10.17 -26.94
C ALA A 536 11.54 9.99 -26.08
N SER A 537 11.99 8.75 -25.84
CA SER A 537 13.21 8.48 -25.07
C SER A 537 14.49 9.04 -25.71
N ARG A 538 14.47 9.30 -27.03
CA ARG A 538 15.55 10.03 -27.74
C ARG A 538 15.77 11.46 -27.22
N PHE A 539 14.76 12.04 -26.58
CA PHE A 539 14.81 13.38 -25.99
C PHE A 539 14.80 13.37 -24.45
N TRP A 540 14.23 12.33 -23.82
CA TRP A 540 13.99 12.29 -22.36
C TRP A 540 14.64 11.12 -21.60
N GLN A 541 15.41 10.23 -22.26
CA GLN A 541 16.30 9.24 -21.64
C GLN A 541 15.70 8.18 -20.68
N PHE A 542 14.38 8.10 -20.48
CA PHE A 542 13.74 7.16 -19.51
C PHE A 542 14.20 5.69 -19.64
N GLU A 543 14.41 5.19 -20.86
CA GLU A 543 14.90 3.83 -21.09
C GLU A 543 16.34 3.61 -20.58
N GLN A 544 17.20 4.63 -20.65
CA GLN A 544 18.58 4.55 -20.14
C GLN A 544 18.58 4.41 -18.61
N LEU A 545 17.65 5.09 -17.92
CA LEU A 545 17.44 4.99 -16.47
C LEU A 545 16.90 3.61 -16.06
N TYR A 546 15.95 3.06 -16.82
CA TYR A 546 15.50 1.67 -16.59
C TYR A 546 16.67 0.68 -16.71
N ARG A 547 17.43 0.75 -17.82
CA ARG A 547 18.58 -0.13 -18.08
C ARG A 547 19.73 0.08 -17.08
N SER A 548 19.92 1.30 -16.56
CA SER A 548 20.94 1.55 -15.54
C SER A 548 20.60 0.93 -14.19
N ASN A 549 19.31 0.81 -13.86
CA ASN A 549 18.86 0.37 -12.54
C ASN A 549 18.58 -1.13 -12.50
N VAL A 550 17.95 -1.70 -13.54
CA VAL A 550 17.55 -3.13 -13.57
C VAL A 550 18.72 -4.11 -13.40
N LYS A 551 19.92 -3.72 -13.80
CA LYS A 551 21.15 -4.54 -13.70
C LYS A 551 21.59 -4.83 -12.26
N TYR A 552 21.10 -4.07 -11.27
CA TYR A 552 21.38 -4.29 -9.84
C TYR A 552 20.30 -5.15 -9.15
N GLN A 553 19.32 -5.67 -9.89
CA GLN A 553 18.19 -6.45 -9.37
C GLN A 553 17.42 -5.76 -8.21
N PRO A 554 16.97 -4.51 -8.37
CA PRO A 554 16.22 -3.80 -7.33
C PRO A 554 14.82 -4.39 -7.10
N GLU A 555 14.31 -4.18 -5.89
CA GLU A 555 12.87 -4.21 -5.64
C GLU A 555 12.22 -3.03 -6.38
N TRP A 556 11.12 -3.29 -7.07
CA TRP A 556 10.38 -2.29 -7.84
C TRP A 556 9.11 -1.88 -7.10
N VAL A 557 9.09 -0.68 -6.54
CA VAL A 557 7.96 -0.15 -5.77
C VAL A 557 7.13 0.83 -6.62
N PRO A 558 5.83 0.60 -6.84
CA PRO A 558 5.04 1.41 -7.76
C PRO A 558 4.78 2.82 -7.23
N ARG A 559 4.88 3.82 -8.12
CA ARG A 559 4.49 5.21 -7.84
C ARG A 559 3.39 5.68 -8.78
N PHE A 560 2.54 6.57 -8.28
CA PHE A 560 1.30 6.98 -8.92
C PHE A 560 1.27 8.47 -9.26
N VAL A 561 0.52 8.82 -10.31
CA VAL A 561 0.05 10.18 -10.59
C VAL A 561 -1.40 10.30 -10.13
N CYS A 562 -1.71 11.32 -9.33
CA CYS A 562 -3.07 11.61 -8.88
C CYS A 562 -3.64 12.87 -9.56
N TYR A 563 -4.90 12.85 -9.99
CA TYR A 563 -5.51 13.92 -10.80
C TYR A 563 -7.05 14.03 -10.62
N GLU A 564 -7.62 15.23 -10.74
CA GLU A 564 -9.07 15.46 -10.57
C GLU A 564 -9.91 14.89 -11.74
N ASP A 565 -9.54 15.20 -12.98
CA ASP A 565 -10.29 14.83 -14.21
C ASP A 565 -9.31 14.38 -15.30
N ALA A 566 -9.61 13.27 -15.98
CA ALA A 566 -8.81 12.72 -17.08
C ALA A 566 -8.59 13.73 -18.23
N ARG A 567 -9.51 14.69 -18.42
CA ARG A 567 -9.38 15.79 -19.40
C ARG A 567 -8.19 16.71 -19.11
N LEU A 568 -7.69 16.71 -17.87
CA LEU A 568 -6.56 17.54 -17.44
C LEU A 568 -5.21 16.84 -17.68
N ILE A 569 -5.18 15.52 -17.95
CA ILE A 569 -3.94 14.74 -18.11
C ILE A 569 -2.95 15.37 -19.10
N PRO A 570 -3.34 15.85 -20.31
CA PRO A 570 -2.39 16.49 -21.23
C PRO A 570 -1.77 17.76 -20.65
N ARG A 571 -2.55 18.55 -19.89
CA ARG A 571 -2.09 19.79 -19.24
C ARG A 571 -1.19 19.48 -18.05
N ILE A 572 -1.51 18.44 -17.28
CA ILE A 572 -0.67 17.92 -16.18
C ILE A 572 0.66 17.44 -16.76
N GLY A 573 0.66 16.67 -17.85
CA GLY A 573 1.87 16.25 -18.54
C GLY A 573 2.78 17.42 -18.95
N ILE A 574 2.22 18.46 -19.58
CA ILE A 574 2.98 19.68 -19.91
C ILE A 574 3.53 20.37 -18.66
N ALA A 575 2.73 20.49 -17.60
CA ALA A 575 3.15 21.09 -16.34
C ALA A 575 4.31 20.30 -15.68
N SER A 576 4.23 18.97 -15.68
CA SER A 576 5.28 18.09 -15.17
C SER A 576 6.57 18.19 -16.00
N VAL A 577 6.49 18.21 -17.34
CA VAL A 577 7.66 18.39 -18.22
C VAL A 577 8.37 19.74 -17.97
N ILE A 578 7.62 20.81 -17.69
CA ILE A 578 8.17 22.13 -17.33
C ILE A 578 8.76 22.13 -15.90
N ALA A 579 8.08 21.49 -14.95
CA ALA A 579 8.55 21.39 -13.56
C ALA A 579 9.88 20.62 -13.48
N GLU A 580 9.91 19.41 -14.05
CA GLU A 580 11.08 18.52 -14.14
C GLU A 580 12.23 19.09 -14.99
N GLY A 581 12.07 20.25 -15.63
CA GLY A 581 13.14 20.94 -16.36
C GLY A 581 13.44 20.38 -17.76
N PHE A 582 12.58 19.51 -18.30
CA PHE A 582 12.71 19.00 -19.67
C PHE A 582 12.29 20.01 -20.76
N LEU A 583 11.54 21.06 -20.40
CA LEU A 583 11.19 22.18 -21.28
C LEU A 583 11.59 23.52 -20.64
N VAL A 584 12.55 24.21 -21.25
CA VAL A 584 13.08 25.48 -20.75
C VAL A 584 12.44 26.65 -21.51
N LEU A 585 11.77 27.56 -20.80
CA LEU A 585 11.17 28.75 -21.41
C LEU A 585 12.24 29.85 -21.64
N PRO A 586 12.27 30.52 -22.81
CA PRO A 586 13.43 31.26 -23.33
C PRO A 586 13.84 32.56 -22.60
N PHE A 587 13.31 32.84 -21.40
CA PHE A 587 13.62 34.04 -20.62
C PHE A 587 13.98 33.77 -19.15
N GLY A 588 14.12 32.49 -18.77
CA GLY A 588 14.29 32.06 -17.39
C GLY A 588 15.73 32.12 -16.86
N ASN A 589 16.27 33.32 -16.57
CA ASN A 589 17.43 33.42 -15.68
C ASN A 589 17.08 32.80 -14.32
N ARG A 590 17.89 31.83 -13.87
CA ARG A 590 17.91 31.29 -12.51
C ARG A 590 19.21 31.73 -11.84
N ALA A 591 19.12 32.68 -10.92
CA ALA A 591 20.13 32.83 -9.89
C ALA A 591 19.94 31.74 -8.83
N GLU A 592 20.90 31.56 -7.92
CA GLU A 592 20.87 30.57 -6.85
C GLU A 592 19.54 30.55 -6.07
N PRO A 593 19.00 29.36 -5.74
CA PRO A 593 17.75 29.23 -4.99
C PRO A 593 17.91 29.62 -3.51
N ARG A 594 17.83 30.92 -3.24
CA ARG A 594 17.63 31.47 -1.87
C ARG A 594 16.15 31.39 -1.48
N HIS A 595 15.86 31.39 -0.18
CA HIS A 595 14.49 31.59 0.34
C HIS A 595 13.97 32.95 -0.17
N THR A 596 13.08 32.90 -1.16
CA THR A 596 12.51 34.09 -1.80
C THR A 596 11.05 34.33 -1.41
N GLY A 597 10.47 33.42 -0.62
CA GLY A 597 9.17 33.56 0.00
C GLY A 597 9.10 34.76 0.93
N GLN A 598 7.98 35.48 0.88
CA GLN A 598 7.73 36.66 1.73
C GLN A 598 6.76 36.39 2.89
N TYR A 599 6.13 35.21 2.89
CA TYR A 599 5.10 34.83 3.86
C TYR A 599 5.25 33.34 4.19
N SER A 600 5.53 33.01 5.45
CA SER A 600 5.52 31.62 5.92
C SER A 600 4.08 31.07 5.91
N ALA A 601 3.97 29.78 5.61
CA ALA A 601 2.73 29.01 5.71
C ALA A 601 2.57 28.27 7.05
N VAL A 602 3.58 28.30 7.92
CA VAL A 602 3.57 27.63 9.23
C VAL A 602 2.41 28.14 10.10
N PRO A 603 1.65 27.28 10.80
CA PRO A 603 0.61 27.72 11.73
C PRO A 603 1.18 28.61 12.84
N GLN A 604 0.50 29.71 13.16
CA GLN A 604 0.95 30.67 14.17
C GLN A 604 1.19 30.05 15.56
N SER A 605 0.48 28.97 15.90
CA SER A 605 0.70 28.19 17.14
C SER A 605 2.07 27.52 17.21
N ILE A 606 2.67 27.17 16.06
CA ILE A 606 4.02 26.60 15.98
C ILE A 606 5.06 27.73 15.94
N VAL A 607 4.81 28.81 15.19
CA VAL A 607 5.68 30.01 15.19
C VAL A 607 5.84 30.58 16.61
N ALA A 608 4.75 30.60 17.39
CA ALA A 608 4.75 31.07 18.77
C ALA A 608 5.59 30.22 19.75
N THR A 609 6.07 29.04 19.36
CA THR A 609 6.99 28.23 20.20
C THR A 609 8.42 28.76 20.21
N GLY A 610 8.83 29.51 19.19
CA GLY A 610 10.21 30.00 19.02
C GLY A 610 11.24 28.92 18.64
N LEU A 611 10.81 27.68 18.34
CA LEU A 611 11.69 26.53 18.06
C LEU A 611 12.11 26.39 16.59
N LEU A 612 11.68 27.30 15.71
CA LEU A 612 11.95 27.25 14.27
C LEU A 612 13.17 28.10 13.90
N HIS A 613 13.98 27.62 12.95
CA HIS A 613 15.18 28.34 12.51
C HIS A 613 14.94 29.05 11.17
N HIS A 614 15.12 30.38 11.18
CA HIS A 614 14.91 31.25 10.01
C HIS A 614 15.88 30.99 8.83
N ASP A 615 16.94 30.20 9.03
CA ASP A 615 17.86 29.77 7.96
C ASP A 615 17.40 28.50 7.23
N GLY A 616 16.35 27.84 7.72
CA GLY A 616 15.85 26.57 7.18
C GLY A 616 16.57 25.32 7.68
N SER A 617 17.38 25.42 8.73
CA SER A 617 17.92 24.26 9.45
C SER A 617 16.85 23.54 10.29
N THR A 618 17.14 22.30 10.71
CA THR A 618 16.23 21.48 11.53
C THR A 618 15.90 22.17 12.86
N PRO A 619 14.61 22.22 13.27
CA PRO A 619 14.17 22.95 14.45
C PRO A 619 14.56 22.27 15.76
N ASP A 620 14.63 23.04 16.84
CA ASP A 620 14.75 22.52 18.19
C ASP A 620 13.56 21.60 18.54
N LEU A 621 13.82 20.60 19.42
CA LEU A 621 12.91 19.49 19.73
C LEU A 621 11.46 19.93 20.03
N LEU A 622 10.59 19.84 19.01
CA LEU A 622 9.17 20.09 19.14
C LEU A 622 8.54 19.15 20.18
N PRO A 623 7.82 19.65 21.20
CA PRO A 623 7.30 18.85 22.31
C PRO A 623 6.55 17.60 21.86
N HIS A 624 7.08 16.43 22.24
CA HIS A 624 6.43 15.16 21.98
C HIS A 624 5.32 14.94 23.01
N GLU A 625 4.09 15.34 22.69
CA GLU A 625 2.94 14.63 23.22
C GLU A 625 3.06 13.18 22.75
N LYS A 626 3.53 12.27 23.61
CA LYS A 626 3.29 10.85 23.40
C LYS A 626 1.78 10.71 23.28
N PRO A 627 1.24 9.99 22.27
CA PRO A 627 -0.20 9.78 22.19
C PRO A 627 -0.62 9.18 23.54
N GLN A 628 -1.31 9.98 24.36
CA GLN A 628 -1.77 9.51 25.66
C GLN A 628 -2.79 8.43 25.37
N GLN A 629 -2.36 7.17 25.47
CA GLN A 629 -3.29 6.06 25.60
C GLN A 629 -4.22 6.46 26.74
N ARG A 630 -5.51 6.59 26.44
CA ARG A 630 -6.53 6.84 27.46
C ARG A 630 -6.57 5.62 28.38
N VAL A 631 -5.74 5.65 29.42
CA VAL A 631 -5.71 4.66 30.48
C VAL A 631 -7.12 4.64 31.11
N PRO A 632 -7.86 3.52 31.04
CA PRO A 632 -9.20 3.44 31.61
C PRO A 632 -9.17 3.75 33.11
N GLU A 633 -10.22 4.39 33.63
CA GLU A 633 -10.22 4.90 35.01
C GLU A 633 -9.94 3.81 36.06
N GLN A 634 -10.48 2.59 35.85
CA GLN A 634 -10.20 1.44 36.71
C GLN A 634 -8.73 1.02 36.73
N VAL A 635 -7.98 1.21 35.64
CA VAL A 635 -6.54 0.92 35.59
C VAL A 635 -5.77 1.96 36.41
N LYS A 636 -6.16 3.24 36.36
CA LYS A 636 -5.58 4.29 37.21
C LYS A 636 -5.80 4.00 38.70
N VAL A 637 -7.02 3.61 39.09
CA VAL A 637 -7.36 3.26 40.48
C VAL A 637 -6.51 2.06 40.95
N ARG A 638 -6.36 1.03 40.12
CA ARG A 638 -5.53 -0.15 40.44
C ARG A 638 -4.04 0.18 40.53
N LEU A 639 -3.53 1.10 39.71
CA LEU A 639 -2.18 1.64 39.83
C LEU A 639 -1.99 2.45 41.12
N GLY A 640 -2.99 3.24 41.53
CA GLY A 640 -2.98 3.93 42.83
C GLY A 640 -2.94 2.97 44.02
N LYS A 641 -3.75 1.90 44.00
CA LYS A 641 -3.68 0.82 45.01
C LYS A 641 -2.31 0.12 45.02
N LEU A 642 -1.70 -0.10 43.86
CA LEU A 642 -0.34 -0.68 43.77
C LEU A 642 0.70 0.24 44.41
N ALA A 643 0.66 1.54 44.14
CA ALA A 643 1.56 2.52 44.77
C ALA A 643 1.39 2.53 46.30
N ALA A 644 0.15 2.54 46.80
CA ALA A 644 -0.13 2.50 48.24
C ALA A 644 0.36 1.20 48.93
N LEU A 645 0.40 0.06 48.22
CA LEU A 645 1.03 -1.17 48.73
C LEU A 645 2.55 -1.02 48.85
N GLN A 646 3.18 -0.47 47.80
CA GLN A 646 4.62 -0.24 47.76
C GLN A 646 5.07 0.77 48.84
N GLU A 647 4.31 1.84 49.06
CA GLU A 647 4.53 2.81 50.15
C GLU A 647 4.43 2.19 51.54
N ARG A 648 3.55 1.18 51.72
CA ARG A 648 3.44 0.37 52.95
C ARG A 648 4.55 -0.69 53.10
N GLY A 649 5.46 -0.81 52.13
CA GLY A 649 6.48 -1.87 52.11
C GLY A 649 5.94 -3.26 51.78
N ILE A 650 4.72 -3.36 51.25
CA ILE A 650 4.11 -4.63 50.85
C ILE A 650 4.46 -4.91 49.38
N ASP A 651 5.20 -5.99 49.16
CA ASP A 651 5.44 -6.50 47.81
C ASP A 651 4.14 -7.07 47.23
N ALA A 652 3.66 -6.46 46.14
CA ALA A 652 2.47 -6.89 45.42
C ALA A 652 2.74 -8.02 44.41
N TYR A 653 4.01 -8.39 44.22
CA TYR A 653 4.49 -9.45 43.33
C TYR A 653 5.62 -10.29 44.00
N PRO A 654 5.37 -10.82 45.21
CA PRO A 654 6.38 -11.51 46.02
C PRO A 654 6.90 -12.79 45.37
N VAL A 655 8.06 -13.26 45.85
CA VAL A 655 8.57 -14.60 45.53
C VAL A 655 7.54 -15.66 45.94
N GLY A 656 7.14 -16.48 44.98
CA GLY A 656 6.14 -17.52 45.19
C GLY A 656 6.63 -18.66 46.08
N SER A 657 5.73 -19.19 46.90
CA SER A 657 5.88 -20.46 47.62
C SER A 657 4.73 -21.40 47.24
N PRO A 658 4.94 -22.73 47.27
CA PRO A 658 3.86 -23.66 47.00
C PRO A 658 2.76 -23.57 48.08
N PRO A 659 1.47 -23.63 47.71
CA PRO A 659 0.39 -23.83 48.68
C PRO A 659 0.49 -25.21 49.33
N SER A 660 -0.12 -25.40 50.50
CA SER A 660 -0.12 -26.73 51.15
C SER A 660 -1.11 -27.71 50.53
N HIS A 661 -2.14 -27.19 49.86
CA HIS A 661 -3.15 -27.97 49.14
C HIS A 661 -3.52 -27.25 47.83
N THR A 662 -3.87 -28.01 46.80
CA THR A 662 -4.71 -27.49 45.71
C THR A 662 -6.13 -27.23 46.21
N VAL A 663 -6.91 -26.43 45.46
CA VAL A 663 -8.31 -26.15 45.83
C VAL A 663 -9.16 -27.43 45.92
N THR A 664 -8.98 -28.38 44.99
CA THR A 664 -9.72 -29.64 45.01
C THR A 664 -9.33 -30.53 46.19
N GLU A 665 -8.06 -30.55 46.60
CA GLU A 665 -7.62 -31.26 47.82
C GLU A 665 -8.21 -30.61 49.09
N ALA A 666 -8.22 -29.28 49.17
CA ALA A 666 -8.85 -28.56 50.28
C ALA A 666 -10.36 -28.84 50.37
N LEU A 667 -11.06 -28.95 49.22
CA LEU A 667 -12.49 -29.28 49.18
C LEU A 667 -12.83 -30.70 49.67
N VAL A 668 -11.88 -31.64 49.69
CA VAL A 668 -12.09 -33.01 50.21
C VAL A 668 -11.52 -33.22 51.62
N ALA A 669 -10.66 -32.32 52.11
CA ALA A 669 -10.13 -32.37 53.47
C ALA A 669 -11.23 -32.35 54.55
N ALA A 670 -10.95 -32.79 55.78
CA ALA A 670 -11.93 -32.76 56.86
C ALA A 670 -12.21 -31.31 57.34
N ASP A 671 -13.40 -31.05 57.90
CA ASP A 671 -13.67 -29.77 58.56
C ASP A 671 -12.72 -29.59 59.77
N GLY A 672 -12.20 -28.37 59.94
CA GLY A 672 -11.13 -28.04 60.89
C GLY A 672 -9.70 -28.22 60.35
N THR A 673 -9.49 -28.86 59.20
CA THR A 673 -8.14 -29.01 58.60
C THR A 673 -7.53 -27.67 58.24
N GLU A 674 -6.29 -27.40 58.66
CA GLU A 674 -5.55 -26.21 58.24
C GLU A 674 -5.07 -26.32 56.78
N VAL A 675 -5.38 -25.31 55.98
CA VAL A 675 -5.06 -25.25 54.55
C VAL A 675 -4.47 -23.90 54.17
N ILE A 676 -3.47 -23.94 53.29
CA ILE A 676 -2.92 -22.78 52.59
C ILE A 676 -3.19 -23.02 51.10
N ILE A 677 -3.97 -22.15 50.48
CA ILE A 677 -4.35 -22.23 49.07
C ILE A 677 -4.04 -20.92 48.36
N SER A 678 -3.74 -20.99 47.06
CA SER A 678 -3.45 -19.80 46.25
C SER A 678 -4.15 -19.84 44.90
N GLY A 679 -4.59 -18.68 44.41
CA GLY A 679 -5.34 -18.60 43.15
C GLY A 679 -5.90 -17.22 42.85
N ARG A 680 -6.71 -17.15 41.78
CA ARG A 680 -7.28 -15.89 41.27
C ARG A 680 -8.67 -15.65 41.83
N LEU A 681 -8.94 -14.41 42.23
CA LEU A 681 -10.24 -13.98 42.72
C LEU A 681 -11.18 -13.63 41.56
N LEU A 682 -12.25 -14.42 41.39
CA LEU A 682 -13.22 -14.29 40.30
C LEU A 682 -14.57 -13.70 40.73
N ARG A 683 -14.80 -13.56 42.03
CA ARG A 683 -15.97 -12.90 42.62
C ARG A 683 -15.64 -12.44 44.04
N ILE A 684 -16.17 -11.31 44.44
CA ILE A 684 -16.17 -10.79 45.81
C ILE A 684 -17.61 -10.38 46.13
N ARG A 685 -18.08 -10.67 47.34
CA ARG A 685 -19.38 -10.27 47.89
C ARG A 685 -19.16 -9.82 49.32
N ASP A 686 -19.43 -8.56 49.59
CA ASP A 686 -19.26 -7.93 50.90
C ASP A 686 -20.64 -7.63 51.50
N TYR A 687 -20.82 -7.94 52.78
CA TYR A 687 -22.02 -7.67 53.58
C TYR A 687 -21.74 -6.80 54.82
N GLY A 688 -20.59 -6.12 54.88
CA GLY A 688 -20.24 -5.11 55.88
C GLY A 688 -19.68 -5.64 57.21
N GLY A 689 -19.87 -6.93 57.50
CA GLY A 689 -19.21 -7.64 58.61
C GLY A 689 -18.84 -9.09 58.29
N VAL A 690 -19.00 -9.50 57.02
CA VAL A 690 -18.51 -10.77 56.49
C VAL A 690 -18.32 -10.62 54.98
N LEU A 691 -17.19 -11.07 54.47
CA LEU A 691 -16.84 -11.04 53.06
C LEU A 691 -16.66 -12.46 52.52
N PHE A 692 -17.29 -12.72 51.38
CA PHE A 692 -17.18 -13.96 50.64
C PHE A 692 -16.47 -13.72 49.30
N ALA A 693 -15.26 -14.25 49.16
CA ALA A 693 -14.53 -14.23 47.89
C ALA A 693 -14.53 -15.62 47.24
N GLN A 694 -14.49 -15.68 45.91
CA GLN A 694 -14.38 -16.94 45.17
C GLN A 694 -12.98 -17.02 44.56
N LEU A 695 -12.16 -17.91 45.11
CA LEU A 695 -10.80 -18.19 44.66
C LEU A 695 -10.81 -19.40 43.73
N ARG A 696 -10.09 -19.29 42.61
CA ARG A 696 -9.89 -20.38 41.64
C ARG A 696 -8.41 -20.59 41.37
N ASP A 697 -7.92 -21.82 41.53
CA ASP A 697 -6.57 -22.25 41.12
C ASP A 697 -6.63 -22.94 39.74
N TRP A 698 -5.77 -23.92 39.46
CA TRP A 698 -5.93 -24.80 38.29
C TRP A 698 -6.95 -25.92 38.50
N SER A 699 -7.04 -26.47 39.72
CA SER A 699 -7.81 -27.67 40.08
C SER A 699 -9.30 -27.43 40.29
N GLY A 700 -9.72 -26.26 40.79
CA GLY A 700 -11.11 -26.01 41.15
C GLY A 700 -11.41 -24.59 41.67
N GLU A 701 -12.62 -24.41 42.22
CA GLU A 701 -13.10 -23.18 42.87
C GLU A 701 -13.48 -23.43 44.33
N VAL A 702 -13.09 -22.53 45.24
CA VAL A 702 -13.52 -22.55 46.64
C VAL A 702 -13.94 -21.18 47.13
N GLN A 703 -14.85 -21.16 48.09
CA GLN A 703 -15.26 -19.94 48.77
C GLN A 703 -14.28 -19.62 49.90
N LEU A 704 -13.74 -18.42 49.91
CA LEU A 704 -13.10 -17.81 51.07
C LEU A 704 -14.18 -17.11 51.90
N LEU A 705 -14.15 -17.29 53.21
CA LEU A 705 -14.97 -16.59 54.18
C LEU A 705 -14.03 -15.80 55.11
N ILE A 706 -14.21 -14.48 55.15
CA ILE A 706 -13.52 -13.56 56.05
C ILE A 706 -14.57 -12.88 56.92
N ASP A 707 -14.57 -13.17 58.22
CA ASP A 707 -15.48 -12.63 59.25
C ASP A 707 -14.74 -11.84 60.35
N ASP A 708 -13.41 -11.91 60.39
CA ASP A 708 -12.58 -11.01 61.19
C ASP A 708 -12.61 -9.57 60.62
N PRO A 709 -12.97 -8.54 61.41
CA PRO A 709 -13.10 -7.17 60.91
C PRO A 709 -11.80 -6.55 60.38
N LEU A 710 -10.65 -6.85 60.98
CA LEU A 710 -9.37 -6.26 60.57
C LEU A 710 -8.91 -6.84 59.22
N LEU A 711 -9.03 -8.16 59.07
CA LEU A 711 -8.76 -8.85 57.80
C LEU A 711 -9.74 -8.43 56.70
N HIS A 712 -11.01 -8.19 57.04
CA HIS A 712 -12.05 -7.73 56.10
C HIS A 712 -11.76 -6.31 55.58
N ASP A 713 -11.48 -5.36 56.46
CA ASP A 713 -11.15 -3.97 56.07
C ASP A 713 -9.88 -3.91 55.20
N GLU A 714 -8.82 -4.62 55.60
CA GLU A 714 -7.56 -4.63 54.84
C GLU A 714 -7.73 -5.26 53.45
N PHE A 715 -8.47 -6.38 53.37
CA PHE A 715 -8.76 -7.06 52.10
C PHE A 715 -9.54 -6.13 51.17
N THR A 716 -10.57 -5.45 51.67
CA THR A 716 -11.45 -4.58 50.87
C THR A 716 -10.72 -3.33 50.37
N ALA A 717 -9.83 -2.75 51.19
CA ALA A 717 -8.97 -1.64 50.78
C ALA A 717 -7.96 -2.05 49.68
N THR A 718 -7.40 -3.26 49.80
CA THR A 718 -6.21 -3.68 49.03
C THR A 718 -6.57 -4.41 47.73
N ILE A 719 -7.52 -5.33 47.78
CA ILE A 719 -7.77 -6.34 46.74
C ILE A 719 -8.79 -5.84 45.71
N ASP A 720 -8.66 -6.34 44.48
CA ASP A 720 -9.63 -6.15 43.39
C ASP A 720 -9.92 -7.48 42.66
N LEU A 721 -11.03 -7.53 41.92
CA LEU A 721 -11.34 -8.67 41.06
C LEU A 721 -10.24 -8.91 40.03
N GLY A 722 -9.80 -10.16 39.93
CA GLY A 722 -8.69 -10.60 39.08
C GLY A 722 -7.35 -10.70 39.79
N ASP A 723 -7.19 -10.16 41.00
CA ASP A 723 -5.95 -10.33 41.78
C ASP A 723 -5.66 -11.80 42.11
N LEU A 724 -4.37 -12.13 42.23
CA LEU A 724 -3.90 -13.41 42.74
C LEU A 724 -3.60 -13.26 44.25
N VAL A 725 -4.17 -14.15 45.05
CA VAL A 725 -4.07 -14.14 46.52
C VAL A 725 -3.71 -15.54 47.01
N GLU A 726 -2.89 -15.59 48.05
CA GLU A 726 -2.73 -16.77 48.91
C GLU A 726 -3.54 -16.54 50.19
N ALA A 727 -4.30 -17.55 50.62
CA ALA A 727 -5.11 -17.53 51.82
C ALA A 727 -4.78 -18.74 52.70
N SER A 728 -4.56 -18.48 53.98
CA SER A 728 -4.35 -19.49 55.03
C SER A 728 -5.54 -19.49 55.99
N GLY A 729 -6.00 -20.66 56.39
CA GLY A 729 -7.20 -20.81 57.21
C GLY A 729 -7.51 -22.25 57.55
N VAL A 730 -8.75 -22.49 57.99
CA VAL A 730 -9.28 -23.85 58.20
C VAL A 730 -10.43 -24.14 57.25
N MET A 731 -10.52 -25.39 56.79
CA MET A 731 -11.70 -25.85 56.06
C MET A 731 -12.92 -25.91 56.98
N GLY A 732 -14.07 -25.50 56.45
CA GLY A 732 -15.35 -25.59 57.14
C GLY A 732 -16.50 -25.28 56.18
N GLN A 733 -17.62 -24.83 56.75
CA GLN A 733 -18.83 -24.52 55.99
C GLN A 733 -19.42 -23.18 56.44
N SER A 734 -19.94 -22.42 55.48
CA SER A 734 -20.79 -21.27 55.78
C SER A 734 -22.21 -21.70 56.17
N GLN A 735 -23.01 -20.80 56.76
CA GLN A 735 -24.34 -21.13 57.32
C GLN A 735 -25.34 -21.76 56.32
N ASN A 736 -25.11 -21.62 55.00
CA ASN A 736 -25.93 -22.23 53.95
C ASN A 736 -25.40 -23.61 53.47
N GLY A 737 -24.41 -24.19 54.15
CA GLY A 737 -23.77 -25.46 53.79
C GLY A 737 -22.65 -25.35 52.74
N THR A 738 -22.32 -24.15 52.23
CA THR A 738 -21.24 -24.01 51.23
C THR A 738 -19.88 -24.21 51.90
N ARG A 739 -19.17 -25.29 51.52
CA ARG A 739 -17.74 -25.55 51.80
C ARG A 739 -16.91 -24.29 51.57
N SER A 740 -16.16 -23.87 52.59
CA SER A 740 -15.39 -22.63 52.58
C SER A 740 -14.07 -22.80 53.33
N VAL A 741 -13.06 -22.00 52.98
CA VAL A 741 -11.92 -21.72 53.87
C VAL A 741 -12.31 -20.57 54.78
N LEU A 742 -12.29 -20.79 56.09
CA LEU A 742 -12.38 -19.74 57.11
C LEU A 742 -10.99 -19.11 57.23
N VAL A 743 -10.82 -17.94 56.63
CA VAL A 743 -9.50 -17.31 56.41
C VAL A 743 -9.00 -16.68 57.70
N ARG A 744 -7.79 -17.10 58.13
CA ARG A 744 -7.07 -16.53 59.28
C ARG A 744 -5.97 -15.55 58.87
N SER A 745 -5.46 -15.65 57.65
CA SER A 745 -4.57 -14.66 57.05
C SER A 745 -4.57 -14.80 55.53
N TRP A 746 -4.19 -13.73 54.84
CA TRP A 746 -4.02 -13.71 53.39
C TRP A 746 -2.84 -12.83 53.02
N ARG A 747 -2.30 -13.04 51.81
CA ARG A 747 -1.36 -12.10 51.18
C ARG A 747 -1.62 -12.01 49.68
N ILE A 748 -1.41 -10.82 49.12
CA ILE A 748 -1.40 -10.63 47.67
C ILE A 748 -0.15 -11.30 47.09
N ILE A 749 -0.31 -12.03 45.99
CA ILE A 749 0.80 -12.67 45.26
C ILE A 749 0.89 -12.22 43.79
N GLY A 750 -0.05 -11.38 43.35
CA GLY A 750 0.03 -10.72 42.05
C GLY A 750 -1.13 -9.75 41.80
N LYS A 751 -0.84 -8.45 41.74
CA LYS A 751 -1.84 -7.41 41.46
C LYS A 751 -2.28 -7.43 40.00
N CYS A 752 -3.58 -7.40 39.78
CA CYS A 752 -4.20 -7.34 38.46
C CYS A 752 -4.53 -5.90 38.11
N LEU A 753 -3.83 -5.31 37.12
CA LEU A 753 -4.02 -3.90 36.75
C LEU A 753 -5.22 -3.64 35.83
N HIS A 754 -5.71 -4.66 35.12
CA HIS A 754 -6.85 -4.56 34.21
C HIS A 754 -8.09 -5.22 34.81
N PRO A 755 -9.30 -4.64 34.62
CA PRO A 755 -10.53 -5.29 35.03
C PRO A 755 -10.78 -6.58 34.23
N LEU A 756 -11.29 -7.61 34.91
CA LEU A 756 -11.85 -8.79 34.21
C LEU A 756 -13.13 -8.40 33.45
N PRO A 757 -13.43 -9.04 32.31
CA PRO A 757 -14.70 -8.85 31.59
C PRO A 757 -15.91 -9.16 32.47
N ASP A 758 -17.01 -8.44 32.27
CA ASP A 758 -18.27 -8.66 32.96
C ASP A 758 -18.80 -10.08 32.67
N LYS A 759 -19.01 -10.91 33.70
CA LYS A 759 -19.56 -12.27 33.59
C LYS A 759 -20.91 -12.32 32.84
N ARG A 760 -21.70 -11.24 32.79
CA ARG A 760 -22.98 -11.18 32.06
C ARG A 760 -22.84 -10.89 30.57
N LYS A 761 -21.79 -10.19 30.15
CA LYS A 761 -21.49 -9.89 28.74
C LYS A 761 -20.39 -10.77 28.14
N GLY A 762 -19.62 -11.44 29.00
CA GLY A 762 -18.56 -12.36 28.65
C GLY A 762 -17.44 -11.77 27.78
N LEU A 763 -16.52 -12.64 27.40
CA LEU A 763 -15.86 -12.56 26.09
C LEU A 763 -16.75 -13.31 25.10
N ILE A 764 -17.95 -12.79 24.78
CA ILE A 764 -18.84 -13.44 23.80
C ILE A 764 -18.22 -13.40 22.40
N ASP A 765 -17.50 -12.33 22.07
CA ASP A 765 -16.77 -12.20 20.80
C ASP A 765 -15.68 -13.29 20.67
N PRO A 766 -15.80 -14.23 19.71
CA PRO A 766 -14.79 -15.26 19.48
C PRO A 766 -13.42 -14.68 19.11
N GLU A 767 -13.37 -13.52 18.44
CA GLU A 767 -12.12 -12.89 18.04
C GLU A 767 -11.38 -12.33 19.26
N ALA A 768 -12.10 -11.72 20.22
CA ALA A 768 -11.54 -11.32 21.50
C ALA A 768 -11.07 -12.51 22.35
N ARG A 769 -11.78 -13.65 22.34
CA ARG A 769 -11.32 -14.88 23.03
C ARG A 769 -10.00 -15.40 22.47
N VAL A 770 -9.85 -15.40 21.13
CA VAL A 770 -8.61 -15.79 20.44
C VAL A 770 -7.47 -14.82 20.78
N ARG A 771 -7.69 -13.50 20.64
CA ARG A 771 -6.66 -12.48 20.93
C ARG A 771 -6.23 -12.42 22.40
N ALA A 772 -7.15 -12.68 23.32
CA ALA A 772 -6.92 -12.62 24.76
C ALA A 772 -7.05 -14.01 25.43
N ARG A 773 -6.44 -15.05 24.84
CA ARG A 773 -6.56 -16.43 25.40
C ARG A 773 -6.19 -16.51 26.88
N TYR A 774 -5.16 -15.80 27.32
CA TYR A 774 -4.76 -15.74 28.74
C TYR A 774 -5.92 -15.33 29.67
N LEU A 775 -6.85 -14.52 29.18
CA LEU A 775 -8.04 -14.07 29.89
C LEU A 775 -9.17 -15.09 29.80
N ASP A 776 -9.39 -15.71 28.63
CA ASP A 776 -10.32 -16.83 28.44
C ASP A 776 -9.95 -18.00 29.39
N LEU A 777 -8.69 -18.43 29.43
CA LEU A 777 -8.18 -19.47 30.35
C LEU A 777 -8.27 -19.09 31.83
N ALA A 778 -8.17 -17.80 32.16
CA ALA A 778 -8.33 -17.34 33.54
C ALA A 778 -9.79 -17.50 34.03
N ILE A 779 -10.78 -17.22 33.17
CA ILE A 779 -12.20 -17.13 33.57
C ILE A 779 -13.06 -18.34 33.18
N ASN A 780 -12.70 -19.06 32.11
CA ASN A 780 -13.50 -20.13 31.50
C ASN A 780 -12.90 -21.52 31.78
N PRO A 781 -13.59 -22.39 32.55
CA PRO A 781 -13.14 -23.77 32.77
C PRO A 781 -13.03 -24.58 31.48
N GLU A 782 -14.02 -24.47 30.58
CA GLU A 782 -14.05 -25.28 29.33
C GLU A 782 -12.79 -25.08 28.48
N ALA A 783 -12.24 -23.87 28.46
CA ALA A 783 -11.02 -23.55 27.72
C ALA A 783 -9.77 -24.25 28.28
N ARG A 784 -9.76 -24.56 29.59
CA ARG A 784 -8.70 -25.37 30.22
C ARG A 784 -8.89 -26.84 29.89
N ASP A 785 -10.13 -27.32 29.95
CA ASP A 785 -10.49 -28.69 29.61
C ASP A 785 -10.11 -29.01 28.15
N GLN A 786 -10.28 -28.05 27.22
CA GLN A 786 -9.81 -28.20 25.83
C GLN A 786 -8.29 -28.36 25.73
N ILE A 787 -7.50 -27.61 26.50
CA ILE A 787 -6.04 -27.73 26.51
C ILE A 787 -5.60 -29.06 27.14
N ALA A 788 -6.26 -29.48 28.22
CA ALA A 788 -6.01 -30.78 28.85
C ALA A 788 -6.34 -31.94 27.89
N ALA A 789 -7.51 -31.91 27.24
CA ALA A 789 -7.90 -32.89 26.24
C ALA A 789 -6.92 -32.93 25.05
N ARG A 790 -6.48 -31.77 24.52
CA ARG A 790 -5.44 -31.72 23.49
C ARG A 790 -4.15 -32.40 23.96
N SER A 791 -3.70 -32.12 25.17
CA SER A 791 -2.48 -32.71 25.74
C SER A 791 -2.60 -34.24 25.88
N ALA A 792 -3.75 -34.73 26.35
CA ALA A 792 -4.04 -36.17 26.44
C ALA A 792 -4.08 -36.86 25.06
N ILE A 793 -4.73 -36.25 24.07
CA ILE A 793 -4.79 -36.73 22.67
C ILE A 793 -3.39 -36.85 22.08
N VAL A 794 -2.60 -35.76 22.13
CA VAL A 794 -1.23 -35.73 21.61
C VAL A 794 -0.33 -36.78 22.28
N THR A 795 -0.48 -36.95 23.59
CA THR A 795 0.26 -37.97 24.35
C THR A 795 -0.14 -39.38 23.92
N SER A 796 -1.45 -39.64 23.77
CA SER A 796 -1.99 -40.94 23.34
C SER A 796 -1.51 -41.35 21.94
N LEU A 797 -1.48 -40.41 20.98
CA LEU A 797 -0.96 -40.64 19.63
C LEU A 797 0.52 -41.08 19.67
N ARG A 798 1.37 -40.32 20.38
CA ARG A 798 2.78 -40.65 20.58
C ARG A 798 2.96 -42.01 21.26
N SER A 799 2.32 -42.23 22.41
CA SER A 799 2.43 -43.49 23.16
C SER A 799 1.97 -44.71 22.35
N THR A 800 0.93 -44.57 21.52
CA THR A 800 0.43 -45.65 20.67
C THR A 800 1.44 -46.05 19.60
N LEU A 801 2.16 -45.10 18.98
CA LEU A 801 3.22 -45.40 18.01
C LEU A 801 4.49 -45.95 18.68
N LEU A 802 4.91 -45.37 19.82
CA LEU A 802 6.05 -45.87 20.59
C LEU A 802 5.83 -47.32 21.06
N SER A 803 4.61 -47.67 21.50
CA SER A 803 4.28 -49.06 21.87
C SER A 803 4.31 -50.06 20.70
N GLN A 804 4.30 -49.56 19.47
CA GLN A 804 4.42 -50.34 18.23
C GLN A 804 5.87 -50.35 17.68
N GLY A 805 6.83 -49.80 18.43
CA GLY A 805 8.24 -49.80 18.06
C GLY A 805 8.61 -48.80 16.95
N PHE A 806 7.83 -47.73 16.78
CA PHE A 806 8.22 -46.62 15.92
C PHE A 806 9.22 -45.70 16.62
N LEU A 807 10.19 -45.19 15.88
CA LEU A 807 11.16 -44.18 16.33
C LEU A 807 10.61 -42.77 16.07
N GLU A 808 10.53 -41.94 17.12
CA GLU A 808 10.24 -40.50 16.97
C GLU A 808 11.50 -39.77 16.50
N VAL A 809 11.38 -38.94 15.47
CA VAL A 809 12.49 -38.16 14.90
C VAL A 809 12.08 -36.71 14.64
N GLU A 810 13.08 -35.84 14.47
CA GLU A 810 12.90 -34.44 14.07
C GLU A 810 13.57 -34.22 12.70
N THR A 811 12.81 -33.77 11.70
CA THR A 811 13.35 -33.41 10.36
C THR A 811 13.45 -31.89 10.18
N PRO A 812 14.22 -31.38 9.19
CA PRO A 812 14.40 -29.94 9.01
C PRO A 812 13.09 -29.19 8.76
N ILE A 813 12.78 -28.23 9.64
CA ILE A 813 11.70 -27.25 9.44
C ILE A 813 12.06 -26.22 8.36
N LEU A 814 13.34 -25.85 8.27
CA LEU A 814 13.87 -24.97 7.24
C LEU A 814 14.47 -25.81 6.11
N GLN A 815 13.93 -25.67 4.90
CA GLN A 815 14.25 -26.49 3.73
C GLN A 815 14.66 -25.60 2.55
N GLN A 816 15.61 -26.04 1.72
CA GLN A 816 16.02 -25.29 0.51
C GLN A 816 15.04 -25.48 -0.66
N VAL A 817 14.35 -26.62 -0.68
CA VAL A 817 13.35 -27.02 -1.67
C VAL A 817 12.13 -27.46 -0.88
N HIS A 818 10.94 -27.05 -1.31
CA HIS A 818 9.69 -27.45 -0.64
C HIS A 818 9.00 -28.59 -1.39
N GLY A 819 8.44 -29.55 -0.64
CA GLY A 819 7.77 -30.72 -1.21
C GLY A 819 7.12 -31.60 -0.12
N GLY A 820 6.54 -32.73 -0.55
CA GLY A 820 5.79 -33.65 0.33
C GLY A 820 4.32 -33.26 0.52
N ALA A 821 3.88 -32.12 0.02
CA ALA A 821 2.47 -31.74 -0.07
C ALA A 821 2.25 -30.78 -1.24
N ASN A 822 1.03 -30.70 -1.76
CA ASN A 822 0.62 -29.60 -2.63
C ASN A 822 0.12 -28.48 -1.73
N ALA A 823 0.96 -27.48 -1.50
CA ALA A 823 0.69 -26.40 -0.56
C ALA A 823 1.68 -25.25 -0.77
N ARG A 824 1.22 -24.00 -0.59
CA ARG A 824 2.08 -22.84 -0.78
C ARG A 824 3.02 -22.66 0.44
N PRO A 825 4.35 -22.59 0.27
CA PRO A 825 5.28 -22.43 1.38
C PRO A 825 5.34 -21.00 1.92
N PHE A 826 5.89 -20.84 3.12
CA PHE A 826 6.42 -19.57 3.60
C PHE A 826 7.89 -19.42 3.22
N LEU A 827 8.25 -18.28 2.63
CA LEU A 827 9.64 -17.92 2.29
C LEU A 827 10.30 -17.15 3.44
N THR A 828 11.56 -17.45 3.73
CA THR A 828 12.42 -16.75 4.68
C THR A 828 13.87 -16.73 4.18
N HIS A 829 14.77 -16.05 4.89
CA HIS A 829 16.16 -15.85 4.45
C HIS A 829 17.15 -16.09 5.59
N ILE A 830 18.21 -16.87 5.36
CA ILE A 830 19.27 -17.11 6.34
C ILE A 830 20.49 -16.22 6.09
N ASN A 831 20.65 -15.19 6.94
CA ASN A 831 21.74 -14.21 6.82
C ASN A 831 23.16 -14.84 6.79
N ALA A 832 23.37 -15.97 7.48
CA ALA A 832 24.68 -16.61 7.60
C ALA A 832 25.22 -17.20 6.30
N TYR A 833 24.34 -17.58 5.37
CA TYR A 833 24.70 -18.16 4.07
C TYR A 833 24.19 -17.34 2.88
N ASN A 834 23.44 -16.26 3.15
CA ASN A 834 22.79 -15.40 2.14
C ASN A 834 22.01 -16.23 1.10
N LEU A 835 21.14 -17.11 1.58
CA LEU A 835 20.26 -17.95 0.76
C LEU A 835 18.84 -17.94 1.32
N ASP A 836 17.88 -18.12 0.44
CA ASP A 836 16.47 -18.22 0.78
C ASP A 836 16.12 -19.65 1.21
N LEU A 837 15.16 -19.77 2.12
CA LEU A 837 14.69 -21.02 2.70
C LEU A 837 13.16 -21.00 2.77
N TYR A 838 12.57 -22.19 2.69
CA TYR A 838 11.15 -22.41 2.92
C TYR A 838 10.92 -22.99 4.32
N LEU A 839 9.83 -22.59 4.97
CA LEU A 839 9.28 -23.39 6.07
C LEU A 839 8.55 -24.61 5.49
N ARG A 840 8.79 -25.78 6.07
CA ARG A 840 8.26 -27.05 5.56
C ARG A 840 6.73 -27.09 5.51
N ILE A 841 6.22 -27.61 4.39
CA ILE A 841 4.81 -27.93 4.18
C ILE A 841 4.45 -29.36 4.64
N ALA A 842 5.43 -30.26 4.64
CA ALA A 842 5.40 -31.65 5.13
C ALA A 842 6.83 -32.15 5.46
N PRO A 843 7.02 -33.09 6.41
CA PRO A 843 8.28 -33.80 6.62
C PRO A 843 8.52 -35.01 5.69
N GLU A 844 7.52 -35.46 4.91
CA GLU A 844 7.51 -36.67 4.07
C GLU A 844 8.86 -37.00 3.39
N LEU A 845 9.41 -36.08 2.61
CA LEU A 845 10.62 -36.32 1.81
C LEU A 845 11.87 -36.59 2.67
N TYR A 846 11.89 -36.14 3.93
CA TYR A 846 12.98 -36.42 4.87
C TYR A 846 12.73 -37.73 5.64
N LEU A 847 11.49 -38.05 5.97
CA LEU A 847 11.14 -39.33 6.59
C LEU A 847 11.41 -40.50 5.63
N LYS A 848 11.11 -40.34 4.33
CA LYS A 848 11.48 -41.31 3.28
C LYS A 848 13.00 -41.52 3.16
N ARG A 849 13.82 -40.47 3.29
CA ARG A 849 15.30 -40.59 3.35
C ARG A 849 15.76 -41.44 4.53
N LEU A 850 15.08 -41.39 5.68
CA LEU A 850 15.38 -42.26 6.82
C LEU A 850 15.00 -43.73 6.55
N CYS A 851 13.89 -43.98 5.84
CA CYS A 851 13.54 -45.33 5.38
C CYS A 851 14.55 -45.90 4.38
N VAL A 852 15.08 -45.09 3.45
CA VAL A 852 16.24 -45.47 2.61
C VAL A 852 17.46 -45.80 3.48
N GLY A 853 17.70 -45.02 4.53
CA GLY A 853 18.75 -45.28 5.52
C GLY A 853 18.56 -46.54 6.39
N GLY A 854 17.47 -47.30 6.20
CA GLY A 854 17.18 -48.54 6.90
C GLY A 854 16.30 -48.40 8.15
N VAL A 855 15.70 -47.23 8.41
CA VAL A 855 14.77 -47.05 9.53
C VAL A 855 13.39 -47.62 9.15
N GLU A 856 13.10 -48.84 9.60
CA GLU A 856 11.88 -49.57 9.25
C GLU A 856 10.58 -48.97 9.81
N ARG A 857 10.63 -48.27 10.95
CA ARG A 857 9.46 -47.64 11.60
C ARG A 857 9.83 -46.28 12.16
N VAL A 858 9.35 -45.23 11.53
CA VAL A 858 9.70 -43.85 11.87
C VAL A 858 8.45 -42.98 11.92
N PHE A 859 8.40 -42.00 12.81
CA PHE A 859 7.38 -40.96 12.80
C PHE A 859 7.92 -39.62 13.27
N GLU A 860 7.26 -38.55 12.86
CA GLU A 860 7.44 -37.22 13.41
C GLU A 860 6.08 -36.61 13.79
N LEU A 861 6.00 -36.08 15.01
CA LEU A 861 4.88 -35.28 15.49
C LEU A 861 5.31 -33.81 15.58
N GLY A 862 5.19 -33.07 14.48
CA GLY A 862 5.84 -31.76 14.31
C GLY A 862 4.90 -30.65 13.84
N ARG A 863 5.46 -29.44 13.70
CA ARG A 863 4.78 -28.30 13.07
C ARG A 863 4.98 -28.35 11.55
N ALA A 864 3.91 -28.09 10.80
CA ALA A 864 3.93 -27.79 9.37
C ALA A 864 3.37 -26.37 9.15
N PHE A 865 3.79 -25.73 8.05
CA PHE A 865 3.48 -24.34 7.74
C PHE A 865 2.96 -24.21 6.31
N ARG A 866 1.78 -23.61 6.12
CA ARG A 866 1.14 -23.43 4.82
C ARG A 866 0.60 -22.01 4.67
N ASN A 867 0.99 -21.34 3.60
CA ASN A 867 0.74 -19.92 3.34
C ASN A 867 -0.60 -19.73 2.61
N GLU A 868 -1.66 -20.16 3.28
CA GLU A 868 -3.02 -20.35 2.77
C GLU A 868 -4.05 -19.56 3.59
N GLY A 869 -5.35 -19.70 3.28
CA GLY A 869 -6.45 -19.05 3.98
C GLY A 869 -6.64 -19.54 5.43
N VAL A 870 -7.21 -18.69 6.29
CA VAL A 870 -7.49 -19.02 7.70
C VAL A 870 -9.00 -19.10 7.93
N ASP A 871 -9.51 -20.27 8.30
CA ASP A 871 -10.95 -20.52 8.48
C ASP A 871 -11.27 -21.25 9.81
N PHE A 872 -12.22 -22.18 9.81
CA PHE A 872 -12.64 -23.01 10.95
C PHE A 872 -11.76 -24.26 11.16
N SER A 873 -11.13 -24.74 10.10
CA SER A 873 -10.29 -25.95 10.02
C SER A 873 -8.86 -25.70 9.56
N HIS A 874 -8.56 -24.52 9.01
CA HIS A 874 -7.25 -24.13 8.51
C HIS A 874 -6.64 -23.01 9.36
N ASN A 875 -5.40 -23.23 9.80
CA ASN A 875 -4.53 -22.26 10.46
C ASN A 875 -3.14 -22.36 9.81
N PRO A 876 -2.41 -21.24 9.54
CA PRO A 876 -1.20 -21.28 8.71
C PRO A 876 -0.03 -22.08 9.32
N GLU A 877 -0.08 -22.33 10.62
CA GLU A 877 0.80 -23.26 11.32
C GLU A 877 -0.04 -24.33 12.05
N PHE A 878 0.25 -25.61 11.86
CA PHE A 878 -0.56 -26.70 12.44
C PHE A 878 0.29 -27.92 12.78
N THR A 879 -0.16 -28.70 13.76
CA THR A 879 0.49 -29.94 14.19
C THR A 879 0.10 -31.07 13.24
N LEU A 880 1.10 -31.68 12.63
CA LEU A 880 1.00 -32.82 11.74
C LEU A 880 1.67 -34.03 12.39
N LEU A 881 1.05 -35.19 12.27
CA LEU A 881 1.69 -36.49 12.53
C LEU A 881 1.96 -37.12 11.18
N GLU A 882 3.21 -37.46 10.89
CA GLU A 882 3.55 -38.35 9.78
C GLU A 882 4.29 -39.58 10.29
N ALA A 883 3.97 -40.75 9.75
CA ALA A 883 4.58 -42.01 10.14
C ALA A 883 4.75 -42.96 8.94
N TYR A 884 5.88 -43.65 8.88
CA TYR A 884 6.26 -44.57 7.80
C TYR A 884 6.66 -45.93 8.37
N GLN A 885 6.19 -46.99 7.72
CA GLN A 885 6.44 -48.38 8.11
C GLN A 885 6.83 -49.23 6.90
N ALA A 886 8.05 -49.77 6.93
CA ALA A 886 8.51 -50.78 6.00
C ALA A 886 7.65 -52.05 6.06
N HIS A 887 7.44 -52.66 4.90
CA HIS A 887 6.58 -53.81 4.65
C HIS A 887 5.08 -53.61 4.99
N ALA A 888 4.64 -52.36 5.21
CA ALA A 888 3.23 -52.00 5.27
C ALA A 888 2.70 -51.53 3.91
N ASP A 889 1.38 -51.54 3.76
CA ASP A 889 0.65 -50.88 2.68
C ASP A 889 -0.44 -49.96 3.26
N TYR A 890 -1.14 -49.22 2.40
CA TYR A 890 -2.24 -48.33 2.80
C TYR A 890 -3.32 -49.01 3.67
N LEU A 891 -3.62 -50.30 3.47
CA LEU A 891 -4.64 -51.02 4.27
C LEU A 891 -4.16 -51.33 5.69
N VAL A 892 -2.86 -51.58 5.88
CA VAL A 892 -2.25 -51.64 7.23
C VAL A 892 -2.41 -50.30 7.93
N TRP A 893 -2.19 -49.19 7.21
CA TRP A 893 -2.35 -47.85 7.77
C TRP A 893 -3.80 -47.50 8.11
N ALA A 894 -4.81 -47.96 7.36
CA ALA A 894 -6.21 -47.74 7.73
C ALA A 894 -6.51 -48.27 9.15
N LYS A 895 -6.10 -49.52 9.43
CA LYS A 895 -6.28 -50.16 10.75
C LYS A 895 -5.47 -49.46 11.85
N THR A 896 -4.24 -49.05 11.56
CA THR A 896 -3.39 -48.34 12.53
C THR A 896 -3.94 -46.95 12.86
N THR A 897 -4.42 -46.20 11.86
CA THR A 897 -5.02 -44.86 12.05
C THR A 897 -6.33 -44.91 12.81
N GLN A 898 -7.19 -45.90 12.51
CA GLN A 898 -8.41 -46.15 13.29
C GLN A 898 -8.07 -46.32 14.79
N ARG A 899 -7.12 -47.20 15.11
CA ARG A 899 -6.66 -47.44 16.49
C ARG A 899 -6.04 -46.20 17.14
N LEU A 900 -5.28 -45.40 16.40
CA LEU A 900 -4.70 -44.14 16.90
C LEU A 900 -5.78 -43.18 17.37
N ILE A 901 -6.83 -42.99 16.58
CA ILE A 901 -7.93 -42.06 16.89
C ILE A 901 -8.84 -42.62 17.99
N GLN A 902 -9.16 -43.93 17.99
CA GLN A 902 -9.91 -44.58 19.05
C GLN A 902 -9.18 -44.48 20.41
N ASN A 903 -7.87 -44.74 20.44
CA ASN A 903 -7.03 -44.54 21.65
C ASN A 903 -6.97 -43.07 22.10
N ALA A 904 -6.94 -42.12 21.16
CA ALA A 904 -6.93 -40.69 21.47
C ALA A 904 -8.27 -40.21 22.06
N ALA A 905 -9.40 -40.66 21.50
CA ALA A 905 -10.73 -40.41 22.03
C ALA A 905 -10.86 -40.95 23.47
N LYS A 906 -10.43 -42.19 23.68
CA LYS A 906 -10.41 -42.84 25.00
C LYS A 906 -9.51 -42.14 26.02
N ALA A 907 -8.40 -41.56 25.59
CA ALA A 907 -7.53 -40.76 26.46
C ALA A 907 -8.15 -39.39 26.85
N ALA A 908 -8.99 -38.80 25.99
CA ALA A 908 -9.67 -37.54 26.28
C ALA A 908 -10.94 -37.71 27.15
N HIS A 909 -11.76 -38.73 26.84
CA HIS A 909 -13.13 -38.89 27.38
C HIS A 909 -13.36 -40.18 28.17
N GLY A 910 -12.31 -41.00 28.38
CA GLY A 910 -12.40 -42.31 29.03
C GLY A 910 -13.05 -43.42 28.17
N SER A 911 -13.60 -43.08 27.00
CA SER A 911 -14.31 -43.98 26.08
C SER A 911 -14.08 -43.57 24.62
N GLU A 912 -14.36 -44.48 23.68
CA GLU A 912 -14.16 -44.29 22.23
C GLU A 912 -15.28 -43.43 21.62
N VAL A 913 -15.42 -42.20 22.12
CA VAL A 913 -16.46 -41.25 21.71
C VAL A 913 -15.90 -39.94 21.19
N VAL A 914 -16.64 -39.29 20.30
CA VAL A 914 -16.35 -37.94 19.79
C VAL A 914 -17.53 -37.01 20.09
N MET A 915 -17.26 -35.74 20.37
CA MET A 915 -18.32 -34.79 20.72
C MET A 915 -18.86 -34.09 19.47
N ARG A 916 -20.18 -34.08 19.28
CA ARG A 916 -20.85 -33.44 18.14
C ARG A 916 -22.02 -32.58 18.61
N GLN A 917 -22.33 -31.49 17.91
CA GLN A 917 -23.53 -30.69 18.22
C GLN A 917 -24.80 -31.47 17.87
N GLY A 918 -25.70 -31.61 18.85
CA GLY A 918 -27.06 -32.11 18.65
C GLY A 918 -28.03 -31.00 18.22
N GLU A 919 -29.29 -31.38 17.97
CA GLU A 919 -30.35 -30.45 17.53
C GLU A 919 -30.67 -29.34 18.57
N ASP A 920 -30.38 -29.58 19.85
CA ASP A 920 -30.52 -28.59 20.92
C ASP A 920 -29.32 -27.62 21.04
N GLY A 921 -28.34 -27.74 20.15
CA GLY A 921 -27.12 -26.94 20.12
C GLY A 921 -26.05 -27.34 21.12
N LYS A 922 -26.26 -28.38 21.93
CA LYS A 922 -25.25 -28.88 22.90
C LYS A 922 -24.37 -29.97 22.28
N LEU A 923 -23.19 -30.15 22.86
CA LEU A 923 -22.30 -31.25 22.50
C LEU A 923 -22.80 -32.56 23.15
N ALA A 924 -23.07 -33.55 22.31
CA ALA A 924 -23.40 -34.92 22.70
C ALA A 924 -22.28 -35.88 22.25
N PRO A 925 -21.97 -36.94 23.04
CA PRO A 925 -21.02 -37.96 22.64
C PRO A 925 -21.61 -38.87 21.56
N ILE A 926 -20.82 -39.20 20.55
CA ILE A 926 -21.13 -40.21 19.53
C ILE A 926 -20.03 -41.27 19.57
N ASP A 927 -20.45 -42.54 19.63
CA ASP A 927 -19.56 -43.70 19.61
C ASP A 927 -18.86 -43.86 18.24
N ILE A 928 -17.55 -44.08 18.27
CA ILE A 928 -16.69 -44.35 17.11
C ILE A 928 -15.94 -45.69 17.23
N SER A 929 -16.34 -46.54 18.18
CA SER A 929 -15.82 -47.91 18.33
C SER A 929 -16.23 -48.81 17.16
N GLY A 930 -15.67 -50.04 17.13
CA GLY A 930 -15.86 -50.99 16.03
C GLY A 930 -14.92 -50.75 14.85
N GLU A 931 -15.26 -51.29 13.68
CA GLU A 931 -14.50 -51.12 12.42
C GLU A 931 -15.13 -50.06 11.52
N TRP A 932 -14.30 -49.25 10.86
CA TRP A 932 -14.77 -48.20 9.95
C TRP A 932 -14.81 -48.67 8.49
N PRO A 933 -15.80 -48.23 7.69
CA PRO A 933 -15.93 -48.62 6.30
C PRO A 933 -14.75 -48.10 5.44
N ILE A 934 -14.32 -48.94 4.50
CA ILE A 934 -13.39 -48.59 3.42
C ILE A 934 -14.18 -48.64 2.11
N ILE A 935 -14.20 -47.55 1.33
CA ILE A 935 -15.04 -47.40 0.13
C ILE A 935 -14.20 -46.79 -1.00
N PRO A 936 -14.02 -47.44 -2.16
CA PRO A 936 -13.33 -46.85 -3.30
C PRO A 936 -13.98 -45.53 -3.76
N VAL A 937 -13.18 -44.52 -4.07
CA VAL A 937 -13.67 -43.16 -4.40
C VAL A 937 -14.63 -43.15 -5.58
N HIS A 938 -14.36 -43.98 -6.59
CA HIS A 938 -15.22 -44.17 -7.76
C HIS A 938 -16.57 -44.79 -7.38
N GLU A 939 -16.60 -45.71 -6.42
CA GLU A 939 -17.85 -46.27 -5.90
C GLU A 939 -18.63 -45.22 -5.09
N ALA A 940 -17.93 -44.44 -4.26
CA ALA A 940 -18.55 -43.36 -3.48
C ALA A 940 -19.18 -42.28 -4.37
N VAL A 941 -18.47 -41.84 -5.41
CA VAL A 941 -18.98 -40.91 -6.43
C VAL A 941 -20.14 -41.54 -7.22
N SER A 942 -20.04 -42.82 -7.60
CA SER A 942 -21.13 -43.54 -8.29
C SER A 942 -22.42 -43.58 -7.46
N ARG A 943 -22.30 -43.90 -6.16
CA ARG A 943 -23.41 -43.92 -5.20
C ARG A 943 -24.03 -42.53 -5.03
N ALA A 944 -23.21 -41.48 -5.01
CA ALA A 944 -23.67 -40.09 -4.85
C ALA A 944 -24.35 -39.51 -6.11
N LEU A 945 -23.92 -39.93 -7.31
CA LEU A 945 -24.51 -39.55 -8.60
C LEU A 945 -25.72 -40.42 -9.00
N GLY A 946 -25.84 -41.63 -8.44
CA GLY A 946 -26.82 -42.62 -8.89
C GLY A 946 -26.53 -43.21 -10.27
N GLN A 947 -25.28 -43.08 -10.76
CA GLN A 947 -24.81 -43.57 -12.06
C GLN A 947 -23.41 -44.17 -11.92
N PRO A 948 -23.04 -45.22 -12.66
CA PRO A 948 -21.72 -45.81 -12.58
C PRO A 948 -20.63 -44.87 -13.14
N VAL A 949 -19.58 -44.68 -12.36
CA VAL A 949 -18.34 -43.97 -12.72
C VAL A 949 -17.15 -44.83 -12.27
N ASP A 950 -16.21 -45.04 -13.17
CA ASP A 950 -15.00 -45.86 -12.96
C ASP A 950 -13.75 -45.22 -13.58
N SER A 951 -12.58 -45.87 -13.44
CA SER A 951 -11.31 -45.37 -13.99
C SER A 951 -11.23 -45.37 -15.52
N THR A 952 -12.22 -45.93 -16.22
CA THR A 952 -12.32 -45.93 -17.69
C THR A 952 -13.29 -44.87 -18.23
N THR A 953 -14.00 -44.18 -17.35
CA THR A 953 -15.02 -43.19 -17.72
C THR A 953 -14.39 -41.97 -18.38
N GLU A 954 -14.75 -41.71 -19.65
CA GLU A 954 -14.11 -40.65 -20.43
C GLU A 954 -14.40 -39.23 -19.90
N VAL A 955 -13.41 -38.33 -20.06
CA VAL A 955 -13.49 -36.92 -19.69
C VAL A 955 -14.77 -36.19 -20.17
N PRO A 956 -15.27 -36.38 -21.41
CA PRO A 956 -16.52 -35.75 -21.85
C PRO A 956 -17.79 -36.30 -21.18
N ALA A 957 -17.73 -37.50 -20.57
CA ALA A 957 -18.81 -38.00 -19.72
C ALA A 957 -18.73 -37.37 -18.32
N LEU A 958 -17.54 -37.37 -17.71
CA LEU A 958 -17.31 -36.73 -16.41
C LEU A 958 -17.70 -35.24 -16.40
N ARG A 959 -17.39 -34.48 -17.45
CA ARG A 959 -17.80 -33.07 -17.56
C ARG A 959 -19.31 -32.87 -17.58
N ARG A 960 -20.05 -33.71 -18.32
CA ARG A 960 -21.52 -33.70 -18.32
C ARG A 960 -22.11 -34.07 -16.96
N LEU A 961 -21.45 -34.97 -16.22
CA LEU A 961 -21.83 -35.29 -14.84
C LEU A 961 -21.60 -34.07 -13.93
N CYS A 962 -20.43 -33.42 -13.96
CA CYS A 962 -20.18 -32.18 -13.21
C CYS A 962 -21.20 -31.08 -13.53
N GLU A 963 -21.51 -30.85 -14.81
CA GLU A 963 -22.55 -29.91 -15.26
C GLU A 963 -23.92 -30.27 -14.68
N SER A 964 -24.30 -31.56 -14.66
CA SER A 964 -25.60 -32.03 -14.14
C SER A 964 -25.79 -31.87 -12.63
N VAL A 965 -24.70 -31.74 -11.86
CA VAL A 965 -24.71 -31.51 -10.40
C VAL A 965 -24.18 -30.13 -10.00
N GLU A 966 -24.08 -29.19 -10.95
CA GLU A 966 -23.62 -27.80 -10.75
C GLU A 966 -22.21 -27.69 -10.14
N VAL A 967 -21.36 -28.70 -10.33
CA VAL A 967 -19.96 -28.70 -9.91
C VAL A 967 -19.12 -27.95 -10.94
N GLN A 968 -18.45 -26.87 -10.51
CA GLN A 968 -17.56 -26.10 -11.36
C GLN A 968 -16.24 -26.85 -11.57
N PHE A 969 -15.69 -26.79 -12.79
CA PHE A 969 -14.42 -27.44 -13.14
C PHE A 969 -13.63 -26.61 -14.15
N ASN A 970 -12.31 -26.84 -14.21
CA ASN A 970 -11.46 -26.25 -15.25
C ASN A 970 -11.53 -27.08 -16.55
N PRO A 971 -11.79 -26.48 -17.74
CA PRO A 971 -11.81 -27.20 -19.01
C PRO A 971 -10.50 -27.92 -19.41
N ARG A 972 -9.39 -27.65 -18.71
CA ARG A 972 -8.10 -28.33 -18.88
C ARG A 972 -7.87 -29.53 -17.96
N TRP A 973 -8.74 -29.76 -16.97
CA TRP A 973 -8.63 -30.91 -16.07
C TRP A 973 -8.86 -32.24 -16.81
N ASP A 974 -8.12 -33.25 -16.35
CA ASP A 974 -8.19 -34.63 -16.78
C ASP A 974 -9.31 -35.39 -16.03
N ALA A 975 -9.40 -36.71 -16.23
CA ALA A 975 -10.40 -37.53 -15.55
C ALA A 975 -10.19 -37.56 -14.03
N GLY A 976 -8.93 -37.61 -13.56
CA GLY A 976 -8.60 -37.70 -12.14
C GLY A 976 -9.02 -36.48 -11.34
N HIS A 977 -8.71 -35.28 -11.83
CA HIS A 977 -9.12 -34.02 -11.19
C HIS A 977 -10.64 -33.84 -11.19
N LEU A 978 -11.35 -34.29 -12.23
CA LEU A 978 -12.81 -34.25 -12.28
C LEU A 978 -13.46 -35.20 -11.26
N VAL A 979 -12.93 -36.41 -11.10
CA VAL A 979 -13.39 -37.37 -10.07
C VAL A 979 -13.11 -36.83 -8.66
N LEU A 980 -11.95 -36.19 -8.44
CA LEU A 980 -11.60 -35.58 -7.16
C LEU A 980 -12.58 -34.45 -6.77
N GLU A 981 -12.84 -33.48 -7.65
CA GLU A 981 -13.80 -32.40 -7.36
C GLU A 981 -15.23 -32.96 -7.15
N LEU A 982 -15.66 -33.97 -7.92
CA LEU A 982 -16.94 -34.66 -7.67
C LEU A 982 -17.00 -35.30 -6.28
N TYR A 983 -15.92 -35.95 -5.85
CA TYR A 983 -15.79 -36.54 -4.53
C TYR A 983 -15.87 -35.48 -3.41
N GLU A 984 -15.06 -34.42 -3.48
CA GLU A 984 -15.03 -33.34 -2.47
C GLU A 984 -16.40 -32.65 -2.32
N ARG A 985 -17.14 -32.51 -3.43
CA ARG A 985 -18.44 -31.83 -3.46
C ARG A 985 -19.61 -32.70 -3.03
N LEU A 986 -19.64 -33.96 -3.47
CA LEU A 986 -20.79 -34.84 -3.32
C LEU A 986 -20.67 -35.85 -2.19
N VAL A 987 -19.44 -36.28 -1.88
CA VAL A 987 -19.14 -37.33 -0.92
C VAL A 987 -18.59 -36.73 0.37
N GLU A 988 -17.38 -36.14 0.33
CA GLU A 988 -16.63 -35.72 1.52
C GLU A 988 -17.48 -34.88 2.47
N LYS A 989 -18.03 -33.76 1.98
CA LYS A 989 -18.84 -32.80 2.75
C LYS A 989 -20.14 -33.38 3.33
N ARG A 990 -20.56 -34.57 2.91
CA ARG A 990 -21.76 -35.26 3.37
C ARG A 990 -21.46 -36.47 4.27
N THR A 991 -20.20 -36.88 4.38
CA THR A 991 -19.76 -38.02 5.20
C THR A 991 -20.01 -37.75 6.68
N THR A 992 -20.82 -38.57 7.33
CA THR A 992 -21.20 -38.40 8.75
C THR A 992 -20.44 -39.30 9.73
N THR A 993 -20.02 -40.49 9.31
CA THR A 993 -19.23 -41.43 10.13
C THR A 993 -17.79 -41.48 9.65
N PRO A 994 -16.80 -41.76 10.52
CA PRO A 994 -15.43 -42.02 10.09
C PRO A 994 -15.40 -43.07 8.98
N THR A 995 -14.88 -42.70 7.81
CA THR A 995 -14.90 -43.50 6.58
C THR A 995 -13.59 -43.30 5.84
N PHE A 996 -12.95 -44.41 5.44
CA PHE A 996 -11.79 -44.39 4.56
C PHE A 996 -12.27 -44.42 3.11
N TYR A 997 -11.98 -43.38 2.33
CA TYR A 997 -12.20 -43.41 0.88
C TYR A 997 -10.91 -43.83 0.19
N SER A 998 -10.94 -44.91 -0.61
CA SER A 998 -9.73 -45.54 -1.17
C SER A 998 -9.60 -45.37 -2.70
N ASP A 999 -8.43 -45.76 -3.22
CA ASP A 999 -8.20 -46.02 -4.65
C ASP A 999 -8.41 -44.78 -5.55
N PHE A 1000 -7.78 -43.68 -5.16
CA PHE A 1000 -7.78 -42.42 -5.89
C PHE A 1000 -7.09 -42.54 -7.26
N PRO A 1001 -7.43 -41.68 -8.25
CA PRO A 1001 -6.73 -41.61 -9.52
C PRO A 1001 -5.23 -41.32 -9.37
N VAL A 1002 -4.40 -41.91 -10.22
CA VAL A 1002 -2.93 -41.71 -10.21
C VAL A 1002 -2.54 -40.25 -10.45
N SER A 1003 -3.25 -39.53 -11.32
CA SER A 1003 -2.87 -38.17 -11.72
C SER A 1003 -3.01 -37.11 -10.62
N VAL A 1004 -3.78 -37.40 -9.56
CA VAL A 1004 -3.90 -36.56 -8.35
C VAL A 1004 -3.11 -37.11 -7.15
N SER A 1005 -2.27 -38.14 -7.38
CA SER A 1005 -1.55 -38.88 -6.33
C SER A 1005 -0.05 -38.99 -6.65
N PRO A 1006 0.70 -37.87 -6.69
CA PRO A 1006 2.05 -37.82 -7.29
C PRO A 1006 3.11 -38.64 -6.54
N LEU A 1007 2.96 -38.86 -5.23
CA LEU A 1007 3.93 -39.60 -4.40
C LEU A 1007 3.48 -41.04 -4.07
N THR A 1008 2.29 -41.44 -4.56
CA THR A 1008 1.64 -42.71 -4.24
C THR A 1008 1.93 -43.78 -5.30
N ARG A 1009 2.16 -45.03 -4.87
CA ARG A 1009 2.30 -46.18 -5.77
C ARG A 1009 1.01 -46.45 -6.57
N PRO A 1010 1.09 -46.77 -7.88
CA PRO A 1010 -0.05 -47.28 -8.65
C PRO A 1010 -0.71 -48.52 -8.00
N HIS A 1011 -2.02 -48.67 -8.19
CA HIS A 1011 -2.78 -49.79 -7.64
C HIS A 1011 -2.32 -51.12 -8.23
N ARG A 1012 -2.05 -52.11 -7.36
CA ARG A 1012 -1.47 -53.42 -7.75
C ARG A 1012 -2.26 -54.22 -8.79
N SER A 1013 -3.56 -53.95 -8.95
CA SER A 1013 -4.44 -54.69 -9.87
C SER A 1013 -5.33 -53.82 -10.77
N THR A 1014 -5.37 -52.50 -10.60
CA THR A 1014 -6.40 -51.64 -11.22
C THR A 1014 -5.74 -50.45 -11.93
N PRO A 1015 -5.58 -50.50 -13.26
CA PRO A 1015 -4.96 -49.42 -14.02
C PRO A 1015 -5.65 -48.07 -13.81
N GLY A 1016 -4.86 -47.01 -13.74
CA GLY A 1016 -5.32 -45.62 -13.54
C GLY A 1016 -5.56 -45.21 -12.08
N LEU A 1017 -5.57 -46.16 -11.13
CA LEU A 1017 -5.74 -45.89 -9.69
C LEU A 1017 -4.41 -46.01 -8.92
N ALA A 1018 -4.35 -45.45 -7.72
CA ALA A 1018 -3.22 -45.45 -6.80
C ALA A 1018 -3.62 -46.00 -5.43
N GLU A 1019 -2.68 -46.63 -4.71
CA GLU A 1019 -2.92 -47.20 -3.37
C GLU A 1019 -2.89 -46.12 -2.30
N ARG A 1020 -3.94 -45.29 -2.27
CA ARG A 1020 -4.17 -44.19 -1.33
C ARG A 1020 -5.53 -44.36 -0.67
N TRP A 1021 -5.66 -43.92 0.59
CA TRP A 1021 -6.94 -43.54 1.15
C TRP A 1021 -6.90 -42.16 1.80
N ASP A 1022 -8.05 -41.50 1.86
CA ASP A 1022 -8.30 -40.31 2.66
C ASP A 1022 -9.38 -40.64 3.72
N LEU A 1023 -9.13 -40.33 4.98
CA LEU A 1023 -10.04 -40.60 6.10
C LEU A 1023 -10.89 -39.36 6.35
N VAL A 1024 -12.20 -39.48 6.21
CA VAL A 1024 -13.14 -38.37 6.40
C VAL A 1024 -14.12 -38.69 7.53
N ALA A 1025 -14.40 -37.71 8.39
CA ALA A 1025 -15.46 -37.80 9.39
C ALA A 1025 -16.18 -36.45 9.54
N TRP A 1026 -17.52 -36.45 9.50
CA TRP A 1026 -18.37 -35.25 9.56
C TRP A 1026 -17.94 -34.11 8.62
N GLY A 1027 -17.66 -34.42 7.36
CA GLY A 1027 -17.28 -33.42 6.36
C GLY A 1027 -15.87 -32.83 6.50
N VAL A 1028 -14.99 -33.49 7.26
CA VAL A 1028 -13.59 -33.08 7.46
C VAL A 1028 -12.66 -34.26 7.19
N GLU A 1029 -11.73 -34.08 6.25
CA GLU A 1029 -10.57 -34.94 6.04
C GLU A 1029 -9.63 -34.88 7.26
N LEU A 1030 -9.37 -36.01 7.92
CA LEU A 1030 -8.55 -36.10 9.14
C LEU A 1030 -7.08 -36.42 8.84
N GLY A 1031 -6.84 -37.10 7.72
CA GLY A 1031 -5.54 -37.57 7.28
C GLY A 1031 -5.66 -38.50 6.07
N THR A 1032 -4.52 -38.88 5.52
CA THR A 1032 -4.36 -39.68 4.31
C THR A 1032 -3.22 -40.67 4.49
N ALA A 1033 -3.24 -41.79 3.76
CA ALA A 1033 -2.14 -42.74 3.77
C ALA A 1033 -1.98 -43.46 2.43
N TYR A 1034 -0.76 -43.87 2.17
CA TYR A 1034 -0.30 -44.39 0.89
C TYR A 1034 0.43 -45.72 1.05
N THR A 1035 0.40 -46.56 0.02
CA THR A 1035 1.57 -47.38 -0.31
C THR A 1035 2.54 -46.48 -1.07
N GLU A 1036 3.76 -46.33 -0.56
CA GLU A 1036 4.69 -45.33 -1.06
C GLU A 1036 5.25 -45.68 -2.44
N LEU A 1037 5.43 -44.66 -3.29
CA LEU A 1037 6.14 -44.81 -4.54
C LEU A 1037 7.64 -44.98 -4.29
N THR A 1038 8.12 -46.23 -4.28
CA THR A 1038 9.54 -46.56 -4.08
C THR A 1038 10.36 -46.65 -5.38
N ASP A 1039 9.73 -46.49 -6.55
CA ASP A 1039 10.40 -46.48 -7.85
C ASP A 1039 10.98 -45.08 -8.15
N PRO A 1040 12.32 -44.89 -8.15
CA PRO A 1040 12.93 -43.58 -8.37
C PRO A 1040 12.73 -43.03 -9.79
N VAL A 1041 12.53 -43.89 -10.80
CA VAL A 1041 12.36 -43.48 -12.20
C VAL A 1041 10.98 -42.88 -12.41
N GLU A 1042 9.94 -43.56 -11.91
CA GLU A 1042 8.57 -43.04 -11.94
C GLU A 1042 8.41 -41.84 -10.99
N GLN A 1043 9.07 -41.85 -9.82
CA GLN A 1043 9.05 -40.72 -8.89
C GLN A 1043 9.68 -39.46 -9.52
N ARG A 1044 10.79 -39.61 -10.26
CA ARG A 1044 11.44 -38.54 -11.02
C ARG A 1044 10.53 -37.99 -12.12
N ARG A 1045 9.83 -38.86 -12.86
CA ARG A 1045 8.86 -38.44 -13.91
C ARG A 1045 7.77 -37.55 -13.31
N ARG A 1046 7.18 -37.95 -12.18
CA ARG A 1046 6.09 -37.21 -11.52
C ARG A 1046 6.52 -35.88 -10.90
N LEU A 1047 7.67 -35.84 -10.23
CA LEU A 1047 8.21 -34.57 -9.70
C LEU A 1047 8.62 -33.61 -10.81
N TYR A 1048 9.09 -34.11 -11.96
CA TYR A 1048 9.33 -33.27 -13.13
C TYR A 1048 8.02 -32.67 -13.68
N GLU A 1049 6.94 -33.46 -13.76
CA GLU A 1049 5.61 -32.97 -14.15
C GLU A 1049 5.05 -31.92 -13.18
N GLN A 1050 5.22 -32.10 -11.86
CA GLN A 1050 4.86 -31.09 -10.85
C GLN A 1050 5.70 -29.81 -10.98
N SER A 1051 7.01 -29.93 -11.15
CA SER A 1051 7.92 -28.79 -11.35
C SER A 1051 7.59 -27.97 -12.61
N LEU A 1052 7.08 -28.62 -13.67
CA LEU A 1052 6.54 -27.92 -14.85
C LEU A 1052 5.24 -27.16 -14.57
N LEU A 1053 4.36 -27.65 -13.68
CA LEU A 1053 3.18 -26.91 -13.23
C LEU A 1053 3.58 -25.69 -12.38
N ALA A 1054 4.55 -25.85 -11.47
CA ALA A 1054 5.11 -24.76 -10.68
C ALA A 1054 5.72 -23.67 -11.58
N ALA A 1055 6.54 -24.05 -12.56
CA ALA A 1055 7.06 -23.13 -13.59
C ALA A 1055 5.96 -22.51 -14.47
N GLY A 1056 4.81 -23.17 -14.60
CA GLY A 1056 3.60 -22.67 -15.26
C GLY A 1056 2.81 -21.62 -14.45
N GLY A 1057 3.19 -21.38 -13.19
CA GLY A 1057 2.56 -20.40 -12.29
C GLY A 1057 1.61 -21.00 -11.25
N ASP A 1058 1.61 -22.32 -11.07
CA ASP A 1058 0.99 -22.97 -9.91
C ASP A 1058 1.85 -22.72 -8.65
N ALA A 1059 1.24 -22.18 -7.59
CA ALA A 1059 1.96 -21.83 -6.36
C ALA A 1059 1.91 -22.92 -5.28
N GLU A 1060 1.22 -24.03 -5.54
CA GLU A 1060 1.07 -25.18 -4.64
C GLU A 1060 1.80 -26.43 -5.16
N ALA A 1061 2.14 -26.47 -6.46
CA ALA A 1061 2.87 -27.58 -7.07
C ALA A 1061 4.32 -27.72 -6.56
N MET A 1062 4.77 -28.96 -6.37
CA MET A 1062 6.07 -29.26 -5.75
C MET A 1062 7.27 -28.89 -6.63
N GLU A 1063 8.37 -28.44 -6.00
CA GLU A 1063 9.68 -28.29 -6.65
C GLU A 1063 10.40 -29.65 -6.82
N LEU A 1064 11.38 -29.69 -7.72
CA LEU A 1064 12.16 -30.89 -8.02
C LEU A 1064 13.33 -31.06 -7.03
N ASP A 1065 13.18 -31.93 -6.04
CA ASP A 1065 14.24 -32.29 -5.08
C ASP A 1065 15.14 -33.42 -5.65
N GLU A 1066 16.27 -33.03 -6.26
CA GLU A 1066 17.28 -33.97 -6.80
C GLU A 1066 18.04 -34.76 -5.72
N ASP A 1067 18.11 -34.26 -4.48
CA ASP A 1067 18.72 -35.00 -3.38
C ASP A 1067 17.79 -36.11 -2.87
N PHE A 1068 16.48 -35.83 -2.80
CA PHE A 1068 15.46 -36.85 -2.53
C PHE A 1068 15.48 -37.96 -3.59
N LEU A 1069 15.50 -37.59 -4.88
CA LEU A 1069 15.55 -38.57 -5.95
C LEU A 1069 16.82 -39.43 -5.88
N ARG A 1070 17.98 -38.82 -5.60
CA ARG A 1070 19.22 -39.57 -5.36
C ARG A 1070 19.11 -40.52 -4.16
N ALA A 1071 18.45 -40.12 -3.08
CA ALA A 1071 18.20 -41.02 -1.95
C ALA A 1071 17.33 -42.21 -2.38
N MET A 1072 16.25 -41.98 -3.13
CA MET A 1072 15.41 -43.07 -3.66
C MET A 1072 16.16 -44.02 -4.60
N GLU A 1073 17.18 -43.52 -5.33
CA GLU A 1073 18.09 -44.33 -6.17
C GLU A 1073 18.99 -45.28 -5.35
N TYR A 1074 19.20 -45.05 -4.04
CA TYR A 1074 19.82 -46.01 -3.12
C TYR A 1074 18.87 -47.12 -2.62
N ALA A 1075 17.64 -47.17 -3.15
CA ALA A 1075 16.55 -48.09 -2.86
C ALA A 1075 15.89 -47.92 -1.49
N MET A 1076 14.60 -47.55 -1.51
CA MET A 1076 13.71 -47.58 -0.35
C MET A 1076 12.98 -48.94 -0.29
N ALA A 1077 12.91 -49.56 0.89
CA ALA A 1077 12.09 -50.77 1.09
C ALA A 1077 10.61 -50.48 0.78
N PRO A 1078 9.82 -51.46 0.28
CA PRO A 1078 8.37 -51.29 0.12
C PRO A 1078 7.75 -50.84 1.44
N THR A 1079 7.13 -49.66 1.44
CA THR A 1079 6.75 -48.94 2.66
C THR A 1079 5.35 -48.39 2.49
N GLY A 1080 4.60 -48.33 3.57
CA GLY A 1080 3.40 -47.49 3.66
C GLY A 1080 3.70 -46.27 4.51
N GLY A 1081 3.15 -45.11 4.16
CA GLY A 1081 3.20 -43.89 4.96
C GLY A 1081 1.82 -43.33 5.23
N MET A 1082 1.69 -42.56 6.31
CA MET A 1082 0.45 -41.94 6.75
C MET A 1082 0.71 -40.55 7.30
N GLY A 1083 -0.07 -39.57 6.85
CA GLY A 1083 -0.09 -38.20 7.35
C GLY A 1083 -1.45 -37.85 7.96
N MET A 1084 -1.47 -37.25 9.15
CA MET A 1084 -2.70 -36.96 9.89
C MET A 1084 -2.66 -35.59 10.57
N GLY A 1085 -3.67 -34.76 10.29
CA GLY A 1085 -3.83 -33.44 10.88
C GLY A 1085 -4.23 -33.55 12.35
N VAL A 1086 -3.27 -33.47 13.27
CA VAL A 1086 -3.50 -33.65 14.71
C VAL A 1086 -4.49 -32.62 15.23
N ASP A 1087 -4.44 -31.39 14.71
CA ASP A 1087 -5.44 -30.36 15.01
C ASP A 1087 -6.86 -30.77 14.61
N ARG A 1088 -7.04 -31.37 13.42
CA ARG A 1088 -8.35 -31.86 12.94
C ARG A 1088 -8.85 -33.05 13.76
N VAL A 1089 -7.95 -33.93 14.23
CA VAL A 1089 -8.29 -35.02 15.17
C VAL A 1089 -8.71 -34.48 16.54
N VAL A 1090 -8.04 -33.45 17.05
CA VAL A 1090 -8.47 -32.78 18.30
C VAL A 1090 -9.82 -32.10 18.11
N MET A 1091 -10.07 -31.42 16.98
CA MET A 1091 -11.39 -30.86 16.64
C MET A 1091 -12.48 -31.93 16.61
N LEU A 1092 -12.20 -33.08 15.98
CA LEU A 1092 -13.13 -34.21 15.92
C LEU A 1092 -13.52 -34.70 17.32
N ILE A 1093 -12.53 -35.05 18.15
CA ILE A 1093 -12.75 -35.63 19.47
C ILE A 1093 -13.45 -34.64 20.40
N THR A 1094 -13.09 -33.35 20.34
CA THR A 1094 -13.63 -32.32 21.23
C THR A 1094 -14.93 -31.65 20.73
N GLY A 1095 -15.26 -31.77 19.45
CA GLY A 1095 -16.39 -31.06 18.83
C GLY A 1095 -16.19 -29.55 18.68
N ARG A 1096 -14.95 -29.05 18.77
CA ARG A 1096 -14.60 -27.63 18.76
C ARG A 1096 -13.83 -27.22 17.50
N SER A 1097 -13.80 -25.91 17.21
CA SER A 1097 -13.06 -25.34 16.08
C SER A 1097 -11.54 -25.36 16.28
N ILE A 1098 -10.74 -25.27 15.20
CA ILE A 1098 -9.27 -25.18 15.32
C ILE A 1098 -8.83 -23.97 16.18
N ARG A 1099 -9.61 -22.88 16.11
CA ARG A 1099 -9.38 -21.64 16.88
C ARG A 1099 -9.76 -21.75 18.35
N GLU A 1100 -10.48 -22.78 18.76
CA GLU A 1100 -10.77 -23.08 20.17
C GLU A 1100 -9.80 -24.12 20.75
N THR A 1101 -9.37 -25.10 19.95
CA THR A 1101 -8.46 -26.16 20.37
C THR A 1101 -6.98 -25.76 20.36
N LEU A 1102 -6.61 -24.73 19.60
CA LEU A 1102 -5.29 -24.09 19.70
C LEU A 1102 -5.25 -23.07 20.85
N PRO A 1103 -4.22 -23.11 21.72
CA PRO A 1103 -4.00 -22.08 22.74
C PRO A 1103 -3.89 -20.69 22.13
N PHE A 1104 -2.99 -20.50 21.15
CA PHE A 1104 -2.75 -19.22 20.50
C PHE A 1104 -2.91 -19.34 18.98
N PRO A 1105 -4.15 -19.30 18.45
CA PRO A 1105 -4.39 -19.23 17.01
C PRO A 1105 -3.93 -17.87 16.44
N LEU A 1106 -3.54 -17.85 15.17
CA LEU A 1106 -3.19 -16.59 14.50
C LEU A 1106 -4.45 -15.72 14.33
N ALA A 1107 -4.37 -14.45 14.75
CA ALA A 1107 -5.44 -13.47 14.59
C ALA A 1107 -4.97 -12.30 13.72
N LYS A 1108 -5.87 -11.75 12.90
CA LYS A 1108 -5.58 -10.55 12.09
C LYS A 1108 -5.23 -9.38 13.04
N PRO A 1109 -4.13 -8.64 12.79
CA PRO A 1109 -3.83 -7.40 13.52
C PRO A 1109 -4.97 -6.38 13.45
N ARG A 1110 -4.96 -5.40 14.36
CA ARG A 1110 -5.90 -4.27 14.39
C ARG A 1110 -5.22 -2.98 13.95
#